data_AF-A0A2N2PYE1-F1
#
_entry.id   AF-A0A2N2PYE1-F1
#
_cell.length_a   1.000
_cell.length_b   1.000
_cell.length_c   1.000
_cell.angle_alpha   90.00
_cell.angle_beta   90.00
_cell.angle_gamma   90.00
#
_symmetry.space_group_name_H-M   'P 1'
#
loop_
_entity.id
_entity.type
_entity.pdbx_description
1 polymer ?
#
loop_
_entity_poly.entity_id
_entity_poly.type
_entity_poly.pdbx_seq_one_letter_code
_entity_poly.pdbx_strand_id
1 'polypeptide(L)'
;MPASRRWMRRDLASQHGREQTMKQQAFLLLITFITGTILTACSPQPTSTVEAKPTSENSSEGVTITFACEYGAMYEAEKLAQSFHQAHPDINVRIVSTEDVLGIDLSDPWPKDSITRLASAADVVDMWFRPTDTQSGLIMDLQPFIEADRSFQPEDFYPGTLESFGWDGGTWALPAGVEARLIFYNKDLFDRAGVPYPQEGWTLDDFLDKADRLTVRHDDEETQWGFADVSPNVLTFVLLQGAKLVDDTTQPPTPSLDTPEVAQALRWYTDLILVHGVAPAYPRTVDDRAYLEEMRHLRDEGKVAMWTDLSINREYRSETINLGIAPFPAGKVKLNPVMTAGYWMSAGTAYPQESWLWLKALTRQPARRWFGRSMPARRSVAEETGFWDRLDEETAAAYHYALEHAWTPRLDEGAIILALYKAMITVLNGEKGVEEALAEAQQEALQEMAALARVTPQPVAVSTPTPPAGGTTITFVSLPTNLAAYRELAQAFHQAHPDITVEVKSGAGLREMAESGDCFSWLFPHVAEEEFRQYVLNLRPLLESDADFPLDDFYPQALDAFRWQGDLWGLPADVRLKVIYYNQSLFDQAGVEYPRLDWDFDGFLEKAVALTHGNGEEKRYGFVPLYEPDDLLFFVEGRGAKLIDATASPPQPRFDDPQVVEALRWYADLILEYGLRPAPAGSVSGLGDQARYMALVTTGRAVMWMDFGGSRLFPDLPPDTHLAPLPQSENGIGGSAAFCRGYFITRGTPYPQECWEWLKFLSEQLSPVEGLPPRRSLAESAAFRAQVGEETARVYLASLESGDSLAAPLYNQLSWLHRTLYWFYRACDAVIGGEDAAQALGEAQHKAEAYIRCLEVGGGFDDAQAAGACAREIDPDFQEQGP
;
A
#
# COMPACT_ATOMS: atom_id res chain seq x y z
N MET A 1 -0.26 -51.41 -79.47
CA MET A 1 -0.98 -50.28 -78.81
C MET A 1 0.06 -49.38 -78.13
N PRO A 2 -0.10 -48.02 -78.14
CA PRO A 2 0.82 -47.03 -77.54
C PRO A 2 0.53 -46.83 -76.02
N ALA A 3 1.04 -45.87 -75.22
CA ALA A 3 1.68 -44.54 -75.39
C ALA A 3 2.66 -44.26 -74.18
N SER A 4 3.56 -43.26 -74.05
CA SER A 4 3.72 -41.84 -74.49
C SER A 4 2.85 -40.83 -73.70
N ARG A 5 3.28 -39.65 -73.16
CA ARG A 5 4.37 -38.66 -73.42
C ARG A 5 4.86 -37.99 -72.09
N ARG A 6 5.94 -37.19 -71.92
CA ARG A 6 7.00 -36.52 -72.75
C ARG A 6 6.86 -34.97 -72.92
N TRP A 7 7.90 -34.19 -72.53
CA TRP A 7 8.09 -32.70 -72.67
C TRP A 7 7.20 -31.82 -71.74
N MET A 8 7.37 -30.49 -71.49
CA MET A 8 8.35 -29.38 -71.73
C MET A 8 8.03 -28.25 -70.70
N ARG A 9 8.75 -27.14 -70.39
CA ARG A 9 10.01 -26.40 -70.75
C ARG A 9 10.65 -25.84 -69.43
N ARG A 10 11.83 -25.21 -69.29
CA ARG A 10 12.98 -24.75 -70.13
C ARG A 10 13.17 -23.21 -70.26
N ASP A 11 14.32 -22.71 -69.78
CA ASP A 11 14.94 -21.35 -69.87
C ASP A 11 14.16 -20.20 -69.20
N LEU A 12 14.75 -19.14 -68.60
CA LEU A 12 16.13 -18.61 -68.53
C LEU A 12 16.58 -18.44 -67.05
N ALA A 13 17.86 -18.38 -66.63
CA ALA A 13 19.17 -18.28 -67.27
C ALA A 13 19.72 -16.88 -67.65
N SER A 14 20.15 -16.11 -66.65
CA SER A 14 21.43 -15.35 -66.69
C SER A 14 22.23 -15.73 -65.43
N GLN A 15 23.31 -16.51 -65.55
CA GLN A 15 24.69 -16.07 -65.85
C GLN A 15 25.27 -15.22 -64.71
N HIS A 16 26.25 -15.76 -63.98
CA HIS A 16 27.68 -15.41 -64.12
C HIS A 16 27.95 -13.95 -63.70
N GLY A 17 28.74 -13.64 -62.67
CA GLY A 17 29.93 -14.37 -62.21
C GLY A 17 31.13 -14.05 -63.10
N ARG A 18 32.36 -14.28 -62.59
CA ARG A 18 33.67 -13.72 -63.03
C ARG A 18 34.04 -12.42 -62.28
N GLU A 19 35.31 -12.14 -62.00
CA GLU A 19 36.51 -12.98 -62.14
C GLU A 19 37.53 -12.63 -61.05
N GLN A 20 38.34 -13.61 -60.64
CA GLN A 20 39.59 -13.32 -59.93
C GLN A 20 40.57 -12.61 -60.87
N THR A 21 41.44 -11.77 -60.30
CA THR A 21 42.68 -11.25 -60.90
C THR A 21 42.58 -10.52 -62.25
N MET A 22 42.98 -9.25 -62.27
CA MET A 22 44.34 -8.93 -62.74
C MET A 22 44.77 -7.48 -62.46
N LYS A 23 46.07 -7.33 -62.15
CA LYS A 23 47.01 -6.29 -62.61
C LYS A 23 46.64 -4.81 -62.36
N GLN A 24 47.32 -4.15 -61.43
CA GLN A 24 48.59 -3.41 -61.65
C GLN A 24 48.41 -2.07 -62.40
N GLN A 25 48.88 -0.98 -61.78
CA GLN A 25 49.45 0.24 -62.42
C GLN A 25 48.49 1.06 -63.33
N ALA A 26 48.36 2.39 -63.23
CA ALA A 26 48.91 3.42 -62.33
C ALA A 26 47.93 4.64 -62.40
N PHE A 27 48.18 5.90 -61.99
CA PHE A 27 49.41 6.71 -61.81
C PHE A 27 49.06 7.98 -60.98
N LEU A 28 50.03 8.48 -60.19
CA LEU A 28 50.37 9.89 -59.85
C LEU A 28 49.34 11.05 -60.07
N LEU A 29 49.24 12.14 -59.27
CA LEU A 29 50.06 12.76 -58.17
C LEU A 29 49.10 13.27 -57.04
N LEU A 30 49.46 13.90 -55.91
CA LEU A 30 50.63 14.67 -55.42
C LEU A 30 50.61 14.58 -53.85
N ILE A 31 51.63 14.14 -53.08
CA ILE A 31 52.96 14.74 -52.76
C ILE A 31 52.83 16.06 -51.97
N THR A 32 53.41 16.33 -50.78
CA THR A 32 54.24 15.63 -49.72
C THR A 32 54.27 16.56 -48.48
N PHE A 33 54.62 16.26 -47.21
CA PHE A 33 55.13 15.10 -46.43
C PHE A 33 54.76 15.38 -44.91
N ILE A 34 55.32 14.90 -43.76
CA ILE A 34 56.58 14.20 -43.37
C ILE A 34 56.43 13.35 -42.05
N THR A 35 57.52 13.06 -41.32
CA THR A 35 57.71 12.30 -40.03
C THR A 35 56.79 12.65 -38.83
N GLY A 36 56.62 11.81 -37.79
CA GLY A 36 57.07 10.42 -37.54
C GLY A 36 57.65 10.13 -36.12
N THR A 37 57.03 9.22 -35.35
CA THR A 37 57.48 8.61 -34.07
C THR A 37 56.81 7.24 -33.89
N ILE A 38 57.52 6.13 -33.61
CA ILE A 38 57.82 5.57 -32.27
C ILE A 38 56.57 5.40 -31.38
N LEU A 39 56.18 4.14 -31.15
CA LEU A 39 55.23 3.73 -30.09
C LEU A 39 56.01 3.13 -28.91
N THR A 40 55.76 3.66 -27.72
CA THR A 40 56.31 3.17 -26.44
C THR A 40 55.30 2.32 -25.67
N ALA A 41 55.79 1.59 -24.65
CA ALA A 41 54.98 0.67 -23.85
C ALA A 41 53.88 1.39 -23.04
N CYS A 42 52.80 0.66 -22.75
CA CYS A 42 51.78 1.10 -21.81
C CYS A 42 52.30 1.05 -20.36
N SER A 43 51.82 1.99 -19.55
CA SER A 43 51.88 2.04 -18.09
C SER A 43 50.63 2.81 -17.63
N PRO A 44 50.13 2.62 -16.39
CA PRO A 44 48.73 2.88 -16.07
C PRO A 44 48.33 4.35 -16.21
N GLN A 45 47.08 4.58 -16.63
CA GLN A 45 46.46 5.91 -16.59
C GLN A 45 46.14 6.31 -15.14
N PRO A 46 46.10 7.62 -14.83
CA PRO A 46 45.86 8.09 -13.47
C PRO A 46 44.38 8.09 -13.11
N THR A 47 44.11 8.11 -11.80
CA THR A 47 42.82 8.44 -11.20
C THR A 47 42.31 9.80 -11.69
N SER A 48 41.00 9.90 -11.91
CA SER A 48 40.32 11.13 -12.30
C SER A 48 40.20 12.09 -11.11
N THR A 49 41.09 13.07 -11.02
CA THR A 49 40.94 14.22 -10.11
C THR A 49 39.71 15.04 -10.48
N VAL A 50 38.80 15.26 -9.53
CA VAL A 50 37.63 16.13 -9.70
C VAL A 50 38.10 17.59 -9.83
N GLU A 51 38.19 18.07 -11.07
CA GLU A 51 38.58 19.45 -11.36
C GLU A 51 37.32 20.34 -11.44
N ALA A 52 37.08 21.08 -10.36
CA ALA A 52 35.91 21.96 -10.25
C ALA A 52 35.96 23.10 -11.29
N LYS A 53 35.00 23.11 -12.22
CA LYS A 53 34.82 24.25 -13.14
C LYS A 53 34.28 25.47 -12.39
N PRO A 54 34.68 26.70 -12.78
CA PRO A 54 34.07 27.92 -12.25
C PRO A 54 32.58 28.00 -12.59
N THR A 55 31.79 28.51 -11.64
CA THR A 55 30.36 28.81 -11.80
C THR A 55 30.11 29.75 -12.98
N SER A 56 29.20 29.37 -13.89
CA SER A 56 28.66 30.26 -14.92
C SER A 56 27.58 31.17 -14.33
N GLU A 57 27.83 32.47 -14.30
CA GLU A 57 26.81 33.46 -13.91
C GLU A 57 25.67 33.54 -14.95
N ASN A 58 24.45 33.78 -14.47
CA ASN A 58 23.21 34.02 -15.24
C ASN A 58 22.56 32.83 -15.97
N SER A 59 21.96 31.91 -15.21
CA SER A 59 20.57 31.50 -15.47
C SER A 59 19.69 32.03 -14.33
N SER A 60 18.50 32.54 -14.64
CA SER A 60 17.50 32.97 -13.63
C SER A 60 16.48 31.86 -13.33
N GLU A 61 16.91 30.62 -13.52
CA GLU A 61 16.16 29.38 -13.36
C GLU A 61 17.06 28.46 -12.53
N GLY A 62 16.54 27.95 -11.42
CA GLY A 62 17.28 27.09 -10.50
C GLY A 62 17.49 25.68 -11.06
N VAL A 63 18.47 24.96 -10.51
CA VAL A 63 18.71 23.55 -10.82
C VAL A 63 17.47 22.74 -10.45
N THR A 64 17.15 21.71 -11.24
CA THR A 64 16.14 20.70 -10.87
C THR A 64 16.80 19.34 -10.90
N ILE A 65 16.83 18.67 -9.73
CA ILE A 65 17.22 17.26 -9.61
C ILE A 65 15.97 16.40 -9.42
N THR A 66 16.06 15.13 -9.77
CA THR A 66 14.95 14.17 -9.70
C THR A 66 15.24 13.08 -8.66
N PHE A 67 14.26 12.79 -7.80
CA PHE A 67 14.34 11.75 -6.77
C PHE A 67 13.28 10.65 -7.03
N ALA A 68 13.73 9.41 -7.20
CA ALA A 68 12.85 8.26 -7.34
C ALA A 68 12.63 7.54 -6.00
N CYS A 69 11.36 7.37 -5.61
CA CYS A 69 10.94 6.61 -4.43
C CYS A 69 9.67 5.80 -4.71
N GLU A 70 9.23 4.97 -3.77
CA GLU A 70 7.95 4.24 -3.83
C GLU A 70 6.76 5.22 -3.71
N TYR A 71 5.61 4.91 -4.29
CA TYR A 71 4.38 5.74 -4.25
C TYR A 71 4.00 6.14 -2.82
N GLY A 72 4.09 5.20 -1.87
CA GLY A 72 3.79 5.43 -0.46
C GLY A 72 4.75 6.40 0.25
N ALA A 73 5.93 6.66 -0.32
CA ALA A 73 6.91 7.61 0.20
C ALA A 73 6.79 9.02 -0.44
N MET A 74 6.12 9.15 -1.60
CA MET A 74 6.11 10.40 -2.38
C MET A 74 5.63 11.62 -1.57
N TYR A 75 4.55 11.51 -0.80
CA TYR A 75 3.97 12.64 -0.05
C TYR A 75 4.95 13.23 0.99
N GLU A 76 5.71 12.40 1.70
CA GLU A 76 6.72 12.87 2.64
C GLU A 76 8.01 13.31 1.92
N ALA A 77 8.33 12.73 0.76
CA ALA A 77 9.41 13.22 -0.11
C ALA A 77 9.09 14.61 -0.71
N GLU A 78 7.84 14.86 -1.09
CA GLU A 78 7.34 16.16 -1.57
C GLU A 78 7.41 17.23 -0.46
N LYS A 79 7.00 16.91 0.78
CA LYS A 79 7.19 17.79 1.94
C LYS A 79 8.67 18.09 2.20
N LEU A 80 9.51 17.07 2.17
CA LEU A 80 10.95 17.24 2.37
C LEU A 80 11.53 18.12 1.26
N ALA A 81 11.15 17.91 0.00
CA ALA A 81 11.56 18.72 -1.14
C ALA A 81 11.17 20.20 -0.98
N GLN A 82 9.95 20.49 -0.51
CA GLN A 82 9.51 21.85 -0.20
C GLN A 82 10.38 22.49 0.90
N SER A 83 10.63 21.78 2.00
CA SER A 83 11.47 22.29 3.10
C SER A 83 12.94 22.46 2.69
N PHE A 84 13.45 21.58 1.82
CA PHE A 84 14.79 21.62 1.27
C PHE A 84 14.95 22.80 0.31
N HIS A 85 13.97 23.06 -0.55
CA HIS A 85 13.95 24.25 -1.42
C HIS A 85 13.95 25.56 -0.61
N GLN A 86 13.26 25.62 0.53
CA GLN A 86 13.31 26.79 1.43
C GLN A 86 14.73 27.01 2.02
N ALA A 87 15.50 25.94 2.23
CA ALA A 87 16.90 26.02 2.66
C ALA A 87 17.90 26.21 1.50
N HIS A 88 17.53 25.78 0.29
CA HIS A 88 18.34 25.80 -0.93
C HIS A 88 17.52 26.34 -2.13
N PRO A 89 17.22 27.66 -2.19
CA PRO A 89 16.29 28.20 -3.20
C PRO A 89 16.73 28.03 -4.66
N ASP A 90 18.01 27.80 -4.90
CA ASP A 90 18.57 27.54 -6.23
C ASP A 90 18.41 26.07 -6.68
N ILE A 91 17.85 25.19 -5.83
CA ILE A 91 17.64 23.76 -6.10
C ILE A 91 16.17 23.39 -5.93
N ASN A 92 15.60 22.74 -6.94
CA ASN A 92 14.29 22.10 -6.92
C ASN A 92 14.48 20.58 -6.93
N VAL A 93 13.63 19.85 -6.20
CA VAL A 93 13.64 18.38 -6.19
C VAL A 93 12.31 17.88 -6.72
N ARG A 94 12.33 17.28 -7.92
CA ARG A 94 11.17 16.64 -8.55
C ARG A 94 11.06 15.21 -8.06
N ILE A 95 9.92 14.82 -7.50
CA ILE A 95 9.67 13.43 -7.11
C ILE A 95 9.15 12.65 -8.32
N VAL A 96 9.61 11.41 -8.49
CA VAL A 96 9.06 10.43 -9.45
C VAL A 96 8.80 9.11 -8.74
N SER A 97 7.78 8.38 -9.17
CA SER A 97 7.48 7.04 -8.65
C SER A 97 8.41 6.00 -9.27
N THR A 98 8.82 5.04 -8.45
CA THR A 98 9.57 3.85 -8.87
C THR A 98 8.71 2.95 -9.73
N GLU A 99 7.43 2.80 -9.36
CA GLU A 99 6.38 2.09 -10.07
C GLU A 99 6.13 2.68 -11.46
N ASP A 100 6.00 4.01 -11.59
CA ASP A 100 5.90 4.72 -12.88
C ASP A 100 7.16 4.48 -13.75
N VAL A 101 8.36 4.63 -13.18
CA VAL A 101 9.63 4.45 -13.91
C VAL A 101 9.82 3.01 -14.38
N LEU A 102 9.26 2.03 -13.66
CA LEU A 102 9.37 0.60 -13.96
C LEU A 102 8.18 0.01 -14.72
N GLY A 103 7.02 0.67 -14.72
CA GLY A 103 5.78 0.18 -15.33
C GLY A 103 5.29 -1.12 -14.69
N ILE A 104 5.25 -1.15 -13.35
CA ILE A 104 4.86 -2.32 -12.53
C ILE A 104 4.01 -1.90 -11.33
N ASP A 105 3.23 -2.82 -10.79
CA ASP A 105 2.78 -2.73 -9.39
C ASP A 105 3.91 -3.19 -8.44
N LEU A 106 3.93 -2.77 -7.17
CA LEU A 106 4.93 -3.26 -6.20
C LEU A 106 4.79 -4.75 -5.88
N SER A 107 3.63 -5.35 -6.20
CA SER A 107 3.39 -6.80 -6.11
C SER A 107 3.95 -7.60 -7.31
N ASP A 108 4.34 -6.94 -8.40
CA ASP A 108 4.90 -7.61 -9.59
C ASP A 108 6.38 -8.02 -9.44
N PRO A 109 6.86 -9.02 -10.21
CA PRO A 109 8.27 -9.33 -10.30
C PRO A 109 9.09 -8.20 -10.98
N TRP A 110 10.02 -7.62 -10.22
CA TRP A 110 10.90 -6.52 -10.64
C TRP A 110 11.62 -6.75 -11.99
N PRO A 111 11.58 -5.78 -12.93
CA PRO A 111 12.30 -5.87 -14.21
C PRO A 111 13.81 -6.05 -14.04
N LYS A 112 14.45 -6.83 -14.92
CA LYS A 112 15.90 -7.13 -14.84
C LYS A 112 16.79 -5.91 -15.08
N ASP A 113 16.27 -4.93 -15.79
CA ASP A 113 16.85 -3.63 -16.17
C ASP A 113 16.38 -2.48 -15.24
N SER A 114 15.70 -2.80 -14.14
CA SER A 114 15.12 -1.82 -13.22
C SER A 114 16.11 -0.74 -12.76
N ILE A 115 17.30 -1.13 -12.31
CA ILE A 115 18.34 -0.18 -11.86
C ILE A 115 18.84 0.70 -13.02
N THR A 116 18.93 0.18 -14.25
CA THR A 116 19.26 0.97 -15.44
C THR A 116 18.18 2.00 -15.75
N ARG A 117 16.90 1.63 -15.62
CA ARG A 117 15.75 2.52 -15.82
C ARG A 117 15.71 3.62 -14.76
N LEU A 118 15.87 3.26 -13.48
CA LEU A 118 15.92 4.20 -12.35
C LEU A 118 17.10 5.17 -12.47
N ALA A 119 18.31 4.68 -12.75
CA ALA A 119 19.49 5.52 -12.97
C ALA A 119 19.37 6.43 -14.20
N SER A 120 18.52 6.09 -15.17
CA SER A 120 18.22 6.95 -16.33
C SER A 120 17.07 7.94 -16.08
N ALA A 121 16.26 7.74 -15.03
CA ALA A 121 15.07 8.54 -14.74
C ALA A 121 15.26 9.53 -13.58
N ALA A 122 16.16 9.25 -12.64
CA ALA A 122 16.37 10.07 -11.45
C ALA A 122 17.86 10.23 -11.08
N ASP A 123 18.20 11.38 -10.50
CA ASP A 123 19.54 11.71 -10.01
C ASP A 123 19.84 11.01 -8.66
N VAL A 124 18.81 10.83 -7.83
CA VAL A 124 18.88 10.10 -6.55
C VAL A 124 17.73 9.08 -6.49
N VAL A 125 17.97 7.92 -5.87
CA VAL A 125 17.01 6.79 -5.86
C VAL A 125 16.97 6.10 -4.49
N ASP A 126 15.76 5.80 -4.00
CA ASP A 126 15.50 4.98 -2.81
C ASP A 126 15.20 3.52 -3.19
N MET A 127 16.17 2.79 -3.76
CA MET A 127 15.99 1.38 -4.14
C MET A 127 17.20 0.52 -3.80
N TRP A 128 16.93 -0.74 -3.44
CA TRP A 128 18.00 -1.74 -3.35
C TRP A 128 18.62 -2.01 -4.72
N PHE A 129 19.93 -2.28 -4.73
CA PHE A 129 20.75 -2.49 -5.93
C PHE A 129 21.81 -3.57 -5.66
N ARG A 130 22.41 -4.09 -6.73
CA ARG A 130 23.40 -5.17 -6.67
C ARG A 130 24.81 -4.65 -6.98
N PRO A 131 25.87 -5.38 -6.59
CA PRO A 131 27.25 -5.05 -6.98
C PRO A 131 27.45 -4.93 -8.49
N THR A 132 26.74 -5.74 -9.29
CA THR A 132 26.72 -5.64 -10.77
C THR A 132 26.32 -4.27 -11.28
N ASP A 133 25.53 -3.53 -10.51
CA ASP A 133 24.93 -2.27 -10.94
C ASP A 133 25.92 -1.10 -10.68
N THR A 134 26.76 -1.22 -9.64
CA THR A 134 27.94 -0.37 -9.44
C THR A 134 29.06 -0.69 -10.44
N GLN A 135 29.35 -1.98 -10.68
CA GLN A 135 30.38 -2.43 -11.63
C GLN A 135 30.01 -2.14 -13.10
N SER A 136 28.72 -2.02 -13.41
CA SER A 136 28.25 -1.53 -14.72
C SER A 136 28.20 0.00 -14.81
N GLY A 137 28.61 0.74 -13.77
CA GLY A 137 28.73 2.19 -13.80
C GLY A 137 27.39 2.94 -13.83
N LEU A 138 26.31 2.34 -13.30
CA LEU A 138 25.00 3.00 -13.19
C LEU A 138 24.90 3.90 -11.95
N ILE A 139 25.73 3.65 -10.94
CA ILE A 139 25.66 4.25 -9.60
C ILE A 139 26.96 5.01 -9.33
N MET A 140 26.84 6.21 -8.75
CA MET A 140 27.96 7.08 -8.41
C MET A 140 28.68 6.58 -7.16
N ASP A 141 30.02 6.62 -7.16
CA ASP A 141 30.81 6.49 -5.94
C ASP A 141 30.69 7.77 -5.10
N LEU A 142 30.20 7.64 -3.86
CA LEU A 142 30.01 8.72 -2.90
C LEU A 142 31.28 8.99 -2.05
N GLN A 143 32.28 8.10 -2.08
CA GLN A 143 33.51 8.25 -1.30
C GLN A 143 34.23 9.60 -1.54
N PRO A 144 34.35 10.13 -2.78
CA PRO A 144 34.95 11.45 -3.01
C PRO A 144 34.15 12.61 -2.40
N PHE A 145 32.84 12.45 -2.22
CA PHE A 145 31.97 13.46 -1.58
C PHE A 145 32.12 13.41 -0.06
N ILE A 146 32.18 12.20 0.51
CA ILE A 146 32.47 11.95 1.93
C ILE A 146 33.83 12.55 2.32
N GLU A 147 34.87 12.37 1.49
CA GLU A 147 36.21 12.90 1.75
C GLU A 147 36.33 14.42 1.56
N ALA A 148 35.54 15.01 0.66
CA ALA A 148 35.52 16.45 0.42
C ALA A 148 34.70 17.22 1.48
N ASP A 149 33.56 16.65 1.90
CA ASP A 149 32.57 17.34 2.73
C ASP A 149 32.82 17.17 4.23
N ARG A 150 33.59 18.10 4.80
CA ARG A 150 33.87 18.17 6.24
C ARG A 150 32.65 18.48 7.13
N SER A 151 31.45 18.65 6.56
CA SER A 151 30.19 18.73 7.32
C SER A 151 29.47 17.37 7.44
N PHE A 152 29.91 16.37 6.67
CA PHE A 152 29.43 15.00 6.78
C PHE A 152 30.10 14.31 7.97
N GLN A 153 29.28 13.71 8.84
CA GLN A 153 29.70 12.96 10.02
C GLN A 153 29.45 11.47 9.74
N PRO A 154 30.46 10.70 9.33
CA PRO A 154 30.35 9.24 9.22
C PRO A 154 30.22 8.58 10.60
N GLU A 155 30.80 9.15 11.65
CA GLU A 155 30.78 8.62 13.03
C GLU A 155 29.40 8.69 13.72
N ASP A 156 28.46 9.43 13.14
CA ASP A 156 27.07 9.51 13.57
C ASP A 156 26.23 8.30 13.12
N PHE A 157 26.71 7.51 12.15
CA PHE A 157 26.07 6.24 11.79
C PHE A 157 26.36 5.14 12.84
N TYR A 158 25.51 4.11 12.87
CA TYR A 158 25.79 2.90 13.64
C TYR A 158 26.89 2.05 12.95
N PRO A 159 27.75 1.32 13.70
CA PRO A 159 28.87 0.57 13.13
C PRO A 159 28.41 -0.44 12.07
N GLY A 160 29.19 -0.59 10.99
CA GLY A 160 28.86 -1.49 9.90
C GLY A 160 27.77 -0.98 8.95
N THR A 161 26.99 0.05 9.33
CA THR A 161 25.84 0.45 8.50
C THR A 161 26.23 1.29 7.28
N LEU A 162 27.26 2.12 7.37
CA LEU A 162 27.82 2.81 6.19
C LEU A 162 28.74 1.87 5.40
N GLU A 163 29.48 1.03 6.12
CA GLU A 163 30.39 0.03 5.57
C GLU A 163 29.67 -1.07 4.78
N SER A 164 28.37 -1.31 5.02
CA SER A 164 27.56 -2.23 4.21
C SER A 164 27.41 -1.80 2.74
N PHE A 165 27.65 -0.51 2.46
CA PHE A 165 27.68 0.05 1.11
C PHE A 165 29.11 0.29 0.59
N GLY A 166 30.14 -0.26 1.25
CA GLY A 166 31.55 -0.11 0.88
C GLY A 166 32.14 -1.36 0.22
N TRP A 167 32.44 -1.30 -1.08
CA TRP A 167 33.22 -2.33 -1.80
C TRP A 167 33.95 -1.73 -3.02
N ASP A 168 34.92 -2.49 -3.57
CA ASP A 168 35.82 -2.06 -4.66
C ASP A 168 36.59 -0.73 -4.40
N GLY A 169 36.58 -0.25 -3.15
CA GLY A 169 37.24 0.99 -2.70
C GLY A 169 36.35 2.25 -2.71
N GLY A 170 35.10 2.13 -3.15
CA GLY A 170 34.09 3.20 -3.12
C GLY A 170 33.00 2.95 -2.07
N THR A 171 32.12 3.96 -1.90
CA THR A 171 30.94 3.91 -1.02
C THR A 171 29.71 4.25 -1.85
N TRP A 172 28.77 3.31 -2.01
CA TRP A 172 27.80 3.34 -3.12
C TRP A 172 26.39 3.87 -2.76
N ALA A 173 26.08 4.01 -1.47
CA ALA A 173 24.84 4.59 -0.98
C ALA A 173 25.03 5.18 0.43
N LEU A 174 24.11 6.05 0.86
CA LEU A 174 24.05 6.50 2.25
C LEU A 174 22.91 5.78 3.01
N PRO A 175 23.16 5.24 4.21
CA PRO A 175 22.13 4.61 5.04
C PRO A 175 20.99 5.55 5.41
N ALA A 176 19.77 5.02 5.36
CA ALA A 176 18.53 5.64 5.82
C ALA A 176 18.05 5.00 7.13
N GLY A 177 17.92 3.67 7.13
CA GLY A 177 17.39 2.89 8.23
C GLY A 177 18.02 1.50 8.35
N VAL A 178 17.86 0.91 9.52
CA VAL A 178 18.51 -0.33 9.96
C VAL A 178 17.47 -1.25 10.59
N GLU A 179 17.47 -2.52 10.18
CA GLU A 179 16.77 -3.60 10.88
C GLU A 179 17.80 -4.50 11.59
N ALA A 180 17.59 -4.80 12.86
CA ALA A 180 18.29 -5.88 13.53
C ALA A 180 17.57 -7.21 13.25
N ARG A 181 18.33 -8.26 12.92
CA ARG A 181 17.85 -9.64 13.06
C ARG A 181 18.04 -10.05 14.52
N LEU A 182 17.00 -10.59 15.13
CA LEU A 182 16.96 -10.92 16.56
C LEU A 182 16.40 -12.33 16.76
N ILE A 183 16.67 -12.92 17.92
CA ILE A 183 15.99 -14.13 18.38
C ILE A 183 14.72 -13.70 19.11
N PHE A 184 13.58 -13.86 18.43
CA PHE A 184 12.25 -13.71 18.99
C PHE A 184 11.91 -14.97 19.78
N TYR A 185 11.15 -14.85 20.87
CA TYR A 185 10.77 -16.00 21.69
C TYR A 185 9.38 -15.85 22.33
N ASN A 186 8.69 -16.98 22.53
CA ASN A 186 7.38 -17.03 23.18
C ASN A 186 7.55 -17.20 24.71
N LYS A 187 7.23 -16.15 25.47
CA LYS A 187 7.41 -16.11 26.93
C LYS A 187 6.59 -17.19 27.65
N ASP A 188 5.37 -17.50 27.18
CA ASP A 188 4.50 -18.52 27.79
C ASP A 188 5.07 -19.94 27.69
N LEU A 189 5.89 -20.23 26.67
CA LEU A 189 6.56 -21.53 26.52
C LEU A 189 7.79 -21.65 27.43
N PHE A 190 8.54 -20.56 27.61
CA PHE A 190 9.65 -20.48 28.56
C PHE A 190 9.18 -20.62 30.00
N ASP A 191 8.12 -19.88 30.39
CA ASP A 191 7.52 -19.93 31.73
C ASP A 191 6.96 -21.33 32.03
N ARG A 192 6.25 -21.95 31.07
CA ARG A 192 5.72 -23.31 31.18
C ARG A 192 6.81 -24.36 31.39
N ALA A 193 7.98 -24.19 30.78
CA ALA A 193 9.12 -25.09 30.89
C ALA A 193 10.07 -24.76 32.06
N GLY A 194 9.87 -23.65 32.77
CA GLY A 194 10.82 -23.17 33.78
C GLY A 194 12.21 -22.84 33.20
N VAL A 195 12.25 -22.41 31.94
CA VAL A 195 13.48 -22.04 31.23
C VAL A 195 13.66 -20.52 31.39
N PRO A 196 14.80 -20.04 31.95
CA PRO A 196 15.07 -18.60 31.99
C PRO A 196 15.16 -18.04 30.57
N TYR A 197 14.57 -16.87 30.34
CA TYR A 197 14.62 -16.16 29.06
C TYR A 197 16.06 -15.98 28.54
N PRO A 198 16.24 -15.79 27.21
CA PRO A 198 17.50 -15.29 26.66
C PRO A 198 17.82 -13.90 27.23
N GLN A 199 19.11 -13.55 27.30
CA GLN A 199 19.61 -12.27 27.82
C GLN A 199 20.84 -11.86 27.02
N GLU A 200 21.18 -10.56 27.01
CA GLU A 200 22.37 -10.06 26.33
C GLU A 200 23.66 -10.80 26.73
N GLY A 201 24.45 -11.19 25.72
CA GLY A 201 25.71 -11.91 25.94
C GLY A 201 25.57 -13.40 26.29
N TRP A 202 24.36 -13.98 26.27
CA TRP A 202 24.17 -15.45 26.22
C TRP A 202 24.97 -16.10 25.09
N THR A 203 25.31 -17.38 25.23
CA THR A 203 26.23 -18.10 24.33
C THR A 203 25.52 -19.07 23.38
N LEU A 204 26.24 -19.56 22.36
CA LEU A 204 25.77 -20.66 21.50
C LEU A 204 25.45 -21.95 22.31
N ASP A 205 26.13 -22.18 23.44
CA ASP A 205 25.84 -23.31 24.33
C ASP A 205 24.53 -23.06 25.12
N ASP A 206 24.28 -21.82 25.58
CA ASP A 206 23.01 -21.43 26.22
C ASP A 206 21.82 -21.51 25.25
N PHE A 207 22.06 -21.17 23.97
CA PHE A 207 21.07 -21.31 22.91
C PHE A 207 20.66 -22.78 22.70
N LEU A 208 21.64 -23.70 22.70
CA LEU A 208 21.38 -25.14 22.57
C LEU A 208 20.70 -25.75 23.81
N ASP A 209 21.11 -25.38 25.04
CA ASP A 209 20.40 -25.80 26.29
C ASP A 209 18.93 -25.40 26.25
N LYS A 210 18.65 -24.14 25.89
CA LYS A 210 17.28 -23.63 25.79
C LYS A 210 16.51 -24.35 24.68
N ALA A 211 17.10 -24.54 23.50
CA ALA A 211 16.43 -25.21 22.40
C ALA A 211 16.10 -26.69 22.72
N ASP A 212 17.00 -27.44 23.35
CA ASP A 212 16.71 -28.82 23.79
C ASP A 212 15.59 -28.85 24.85
N ARG A 213 15.70 -28.02 25.89
CA ARG A 213 14.72 -27.96 26.99
C ARG A 213 13.34 -27.41 26.60
N LEU A 214 13.23 -26.77 25.44
CA LEU A 214 11.97 -26.24 24.88
C LEU A 214 11.41 -27.12 23.75
N THR A 215 12.10 -28.21 23.40
CA THR A 215 11.61 -29.19 22.42
C THR A 215 10.76 -30.25 23.14
N VAL A 216 9.53 -30.49 22.68
CA VAL A 216 8.57 -31.42 23.29
C VAL A 216 8.26 -32.55 22.34
N ARG A 217 8.50 -33.79 22.78
CA ARG A 217 8.32 -35.02 21.99
C ARG A 217 7.19 -35.88 22.56
N HIS A 218 6.41 -36.51 21.69
CA HIS A 218 5.34 -37.45 22.02
C HIS A 218 5.44 -38.67 21.10
N ASP A 219 5.45 -39.88 21.67
CA ASP A 219 5.63 -41.14 20.92
C ASP A 219 6.80 -41.11 19.89
N ASP A 220 7.92 -40.52 20.31
CA ASP A 220 9.15 -40.26 19.53
C ASP A 220 9.02 -39.28 18.33
N GLU A 221 7.90 -38.55 18.20
CA GLU A 221 7.71 -37.45 17.24
C GLU A 221 7.78 -36.06 17.93
N GLU A 222 8.45 -35.07 17.32
CA GLU A 222 8.42 -33.68 17.80
C GLU A 222 7.03 -33.03 17.63
N THR A 223 6.49 -32.51 18.74
CA THR A 223 5.20 -31.78 18.81
C THR A 223 5.40 -30.27 19.02
N GLN A 224 6.57 -29.86 19.49
CA GLN A 224 7.01 -28.49 19.69
C GLN A 224 8.53 -28.45 19.53
N TRP A 225 9.08 -27.45 18.84
CA TRP A 225 10.52 -27.25 18.65
C TRP A 225 11.03 -26.07 19.47
N GLY A 226 12.23 -26.22 20.02
CA GLY A 226 12.89 -25.15 20.74
C GLY A 226 13.34 -23.98 19.86
N PHE A 227 13.63 -24.24 18.58
CA PHE A 227 14.06 -23.25 17.61
C PHE A 227 13.44 -23.47 16.21
N ALA A 228 13.21 -22.40 15.44
CA ALA A 228 13.04 -22.48 13.99
C ALA A 228 13.63 -21.26 13.26
N ASP A 229 14.37 -21.47 12.18
CA ASP A 229 14.97 -20.41 11.39
C ASP A 229 14.01 -19.93 10.27
N VAL A 230 13.03 -19.10 10.65
CA VAL A 230 11.97 -18.59 9.74
C VAL A 230 12.48 -17.57 8.70
N SER A 231 13.81 -17.34 8.60
CA SER A 231 14.46 -16.51 7.58
C SER A 231 15.97 -16.86 7.46
N PRO A 232 16.33 -18.04 6.94
CA PRO A 232 17.62 -18.74 7.11
C PRO A 232 18.87 -17.91 7.45
N ASN A 233 19.39 -18.12 8.67
CA ASN A 233 20.53 -17.41 9.26
C ASN A 233 21.79 -18.27 9.37
N VAL A 234 21.92 -19.34 8.58
CA VAL A 234 23.12 -20.21 8.57
C VAL A 234 24.43 -19.42 8.46
N LEU A 235 24.45 -18.36 7.65
CA LEU A 235 25.56 -17.40 7.54
C LEU A 235 25.98 -16.84 8.91
N THR A 236 25.00 -16.34 9.69
CA THR A 236 25.20 -15.80 11.03
C THR A 236 25.77 -16.83 11.99
N PHE A 237 25.16 -18.02 12.06
CA PHE A 237 25.59 -19.08 12.98
C PHE A 237 26.96 -19.68 12.61
N VAL A 238 27.32 -19.67 11.33
CA VAL A 238 28.67 -20.03 10.85
C VAL A 238 29.70 -18.97 11.26
N LEU A 239 29.41 -17.69 11.03
CA LEU A 239 30.30 -16.58 11.38
C LEU A 239 30.48 -16.40 12.89
N LEU A 240 29.43 -16.60 13.70
CA LEU A 240 29.50 -16.56 15.17
C LEU A 240 30.52 -17.56 15.74
N GLN A 241 30.71 -18.71 15.08
CA GLN A 241 31.72 -19.70 15.44
C GLN A 241 33.14 -19.30 15.00
N GLY A 242 33.35 -18.08 14.49
CA GLY A 242 34.65 -17.55 14.07
C GLY A 242 35.18 -18.12 12.76
N ALA A 243 34.32 -18.75 11.94
CA ALA A 243 34.69 -19.18 10.61
C ALA A 243 34.88 -17.98 9.67
N LYS A 244 35.76 -18.14 8.66
CA LYS A 244 35.98 -17.13 7.62
C LYS A 244 35.52 -17.67 6.28
N LEU A 245 34.64 -16.93 5.60
CA LEU A 245 34.09 -17.30 4.29
C LEU A 245 34.88 -16.66 3.13
N VAL A 246 35.81 -15.76 3.45
CA VAL A 246 36.61 -14.97 2.50
C VAL A 246 38.08 -15.00 2.94
N ASP A 247 38.99 -15.14 1.97
CA ASP A 247 40.41 -14.85 2.12
C ASP A 247 40.71 -13.43 1.64
N ASP A 248 40.73 -12.49 2.59
CA ASP A 248 41.09 -11.08 2.35
C ASP A 248 42.60 -10.86 2.11
N THR A 249 43.42 -11.93 2.05
CA THR A 249 44.85 -11.82 1.69
C THR A 249 45.09 -11.85 0.17
N THR A 250 44.09 -12.23 -0.62
CA THR A 250 44.10 -12.07 -2.08
C THR A 250 43.52 -10.71 -2.49
N GLN A 251 43.89 -10.22 -3.68
CA GLN A 251 43.30 -9.01 -4.26
C GLN A 251 42.84 -9.28 -5.70
N PRO A 252 41.52 -9.29 -6.00
CA PRO A 252 40.41 -9.17 -5.05
C PRO A 252 40.36 -10.32 -4.02
N PRO A 253 39.62 -10.16 -2.91
CA PRO A 253 39.36 -11.25 -1.96
C PRO A 253 38.72 -12.46 -2.65
N THR A 254 38.94 -13.66 -2.13
CA THR A 254 38.42 -14.90 -2.73
C THR A 254 37.63 -15.75 -1.72
N PRO A 255 36.71 -16.63 -2.19
CA PRO A 255 35.95 -17.53 -1.29
C PRO A 255 36.87 -18.45 -0.48
N SER A 256 36.45 -18.82 0.73
CA SER A 256 37.18 -19.70 1.65
C SER A 256 36.26 -20.76 2.30
N LEU A 257 35.30 -21.27 1.51
CA LEU A 257 34.20 -22.12 1.98
C LEU A 257 34.65 -23.56 2.31
N ASP A 258 35.69 -24.08 1.66
CA ASP A 258 36.18 -25.45 1.84
C ASP A 258 37.16 -25.63 3.02
N THR A 259 37.22 -24.65 3.94
CA THR A 259 38.09 -24.70 5.12
C THR A 259 37.55 -25.60 6.23
N PRO A 260 38.41 -26.26 7.04
CA PRO A 260 37.99 -27.05 8.20
C PRO A 260 37.17 -26.25 9.22
N GLU A 261 37.43 -24.96 9.35
CA GLU A 261 36.72 -24.03 10.21
C GLU A 261 35.27 -23.81 9.76
N VAL A 262 35.04 -23.61 8.45
CA VAL A 262 33.68 -23.52 7.87
C VAL A 262 32.98 -24.88 7.92
N ALA A 263 33.69 -25.98 7.66
CA ALA A 263 33.14 -27.33 7.78
C ALA A 263 32.76 -27.72 9.22
N GLN A 264 33.49 -27.25 10.24
CA GLN A 264 33.07 -27.38 11.63
C GLN A 264 31.82 -26.55 11.91
N ALA A 265 31.80 -25.30 11.45
CA ALA A 265 30.75 -24.35 11.79
C ALA A 265 29.41 -24.66 11.11
N LEU A 266 29.43 -25.04 9.83
CA LEU A 266 28.23 -25.49 9.11
C LEU A 266 27.68 -26.78 9.73
N ARG A 267 28.55 -27.72 10.12
CA ARG A 267 28.14 -28.97 10.78
C ARG A 267 27.39 -28.71 12.08
N TRP A 268 27.91 -27.83 12.96
CA TRP A 268 27.21 -27.44 14.20
C TRP A 268 25.79 -26.94 13.93
N TYR A 269 25.61 -26.11 12.89
CA TYR A 269 24.29 -25.61 12.52
C TYR A 269 23.37 -26.72 11.98
N THR A 270 23.87 -27.61 11.11
CA THR A 270 23.06 -28.72 10.59
C THR A 270 22.73 -29.76 11.66
N ASP A 271 23.60 -29.94 12.65
CA ASP A 271 23.42 -30.88 13.76
C ASP A 271 22.25 -30.45 14.68
N LEU A 272 21.86 -29.17 14.72
CA LEU A 272 20.63 -28.70 15.40
C LEU A 272 19.38 -29.45 14.91
N ILE A 273 19.34 -29.77 13.62
CA ILE A 273 18.27 -30.52 12.95
C ILE A 273 18.61 -32.02 12.95
N LEU A 274 19.79 -32.39 12.45
CA LEU A 274 20.15 -33.78 12.13
C LEU A 274 20.56 -34.65 13.33
N VAL A 275 20.94 -34.04 14.46
CA VAL A 275 21.49 -34.75 15.64
C VAL A 275 20.72 -34.41 16.91
N HIS A 276 20.36 -33.14 17.11
CA HIS A 276 19.65 -32.67 18.30
C HIS A 276 18.12 -32.66 18.12
N GLY A 277 17.62 -32.54 16.89
CA GLY A 277 16.18 -32.48 16.59
C GLY A 277 15.46 -31.30 17.25
N VAL A 278 16.18 -30.22 17.57
CA VAL A 278 15.63 -29.04 18.29
C VAL A 278 15.03 -27.99 17.36
N ALA A 279 15.15 -28.22 16.05
CA ALA A 279 14.54 -27.43 15.00
C ALA A 279 13.88 -28.34 13.94
N PRO A 280 12.83 -27.86 13.22
CA PRO A 280 12.14 -28.66 12.21
C PRO A 280 13.04 -29.12 11.06
N ALA A 281 12.61 -30.17 10.38
CA ALA A 281 13.29 -30.68 9.18
C ALA A 281 13.16 -29.72 7.99
N TYR A 282 14.18 -29.69 7.13
CA TYR A 282 14.14 -28.96 5.86
C TYR A 282 13.41 -29.79 4.78
N PRO A 283 12.44 -29.23 4.03
CA PRO A 283 11.78 -29.91 2.92
C PRO A 283 12.71 -30.00 1.69
N ARG A 284 12.52 -31.05 0.91
CA ARG A 284 13.54 -31.61 -0.01
C ARG A 284 13.61 -30.94 -1.40
N THR A 285 13.46 -29.62 -1.47
CA THR A 285 13.42 -28.86 -2.74
C THR A 285 14.03 -27.48 -2.60
N VAL A 286 14.66 -26.98 -3.67
CA VAL A 286 15.21 -25.61 -3.78
C VAL A 286 14.09 -24.57 -4.03
N ASP A 287 12.92 -24.78 -3.41
CA ASP A 287 11.80 -23.83 -3.40
C ASP A 287 11.59 -23.36 -1.97
N ASP A 288 12.34 -22.31 -1.61
CA ASP A 288 12.41 -21.77 -0.25
C ASP A 288 11.05 -21.28 0.26
N ARG A 289 10.08 -21.00 -0.63
CA ARG A 289 8.76 -20.46 -0.24
C ARG A 289 7.99 -21.44 0.63
N ALA A 290 7.89 -22.71 0.22
CA ALA A 290 7.17 -23.72 0.96
C ALA A 290 7.77 -23.97 2.36
N TYR A 291 9.10 -23.96 2.49
CA TYR A 291 9.77 -24.04 3.80
C TYR A 291 9.46 -22.82 4.67
N LEU A 292 9.60 -21.61 4.12
CA LEU A 292 9.35 -20.38 4.86
C LEU A 292 7.89 -20.27 5.30
N GLU A 293 6.93 -20.73 4.48
CA GLU A 293 5.51 -20.84 4.82
C GLU A 293 5.26 -21.87 5.92
N GLU A 294 5.86 -23.06 5.85
CA GLU A 294 5.76 -24.10 6.89
C GLU A 294 6.34 -23.63 8.23
N MET A 295 7.53 -23.03 8.24
CA MET A 295 8.15 -22.52 9.48
C MET A 295 7.36 -21.35 10.07
N ARG A 296 6.74 -20.51 9.23
CA ARG A 296 5.81 -19.46 9.68
C ARG A 296 4.55 -20.06 10.30
N HIS A 297 3.96 -21.08 9.67
CA HIS A 297 2.79 -21.79 10.17
C HIS A 297 3.06 -22.45 11.53
N LEU A 298 4.19 -23.16 11.70
CA LEU A 298 4.58 -23.78 12.97
C LEU A 298 4.76 -22.75 14.09
N ARG A 299 5.33 -21.58 13.80
CA ARG A 299 5.41 -20.45 14.75
C ARG A 299 4.01 -19.93 15.10
N ASP A 300 3.17 -19.68 14.11
CA ASP A 300 1.86 -19.04 14.29
C ASP A 300 0.83 -20.00 14.95
N GLU A 301 1.03 -21.32 14.85
CA GLU A 301 0.35 -22.33 15.68
C GLU A 301 0.91 -22.44 17.13
N GLY A 302 1.98 -21.70 17.46
CA GLY A 302 2.62 -21.76 18.77
C GLY A 302 3.48 -23.01 19.03
N LYS A 303 3.89 -23.75 17.97
CA LYS A 303 4.73 -24.96 18.07
C LYS A 303 6.24 -24.66 18.11
N VAL A 304 6.64 -23.40 18.13
CA VAL A 304 8.05 -22.96 18.14
C VAL A 304 8.32 -22.02 19.31
N ALA A 305 9.34 -22.31 20.12
CA ALA A 305 9.68 -21.51 21.30
C ALA A 305 10.60 -20.31 21.02
N MET A 306 11.55 -20.44 20.10
CA MET A 306 12.45 -19.37 19.63
C MET A 306 12.51 -19.34 18.10
N TRP A 307 12.57 -18.16 17.48
CA TRP A 307 12.78 -18.04 16.04
C TRP A 307 13.56 -16.77 15.69
N THR A 308 14.13 -16.73 14.49
CA THR A 308 14.84 -15.55 13.97
C THR A 308 13.89 -14.61 13.24
N ASP A 309 13.77 -13.34 13.64
CA ASP A 309 12.93 -12.37 12.92
C ASP A 309 13.59 -10.98 12.85
N LEU A 310 13.04 -10.07 12.04
CA LEU A 310 13.51 -8.68 11.91
C LEU A 310 12.81 -7.77 12.92
N SER A 311 13.52 -6.76 13.45
CA SER A 311 13.01 -5.78 14.43
C SER A 311 11.64 -5.18 14.06
N ILE A 312 11.44 -4.79 12.80
CA ILE A 312 10.15 -4.30 12.26
C ILE A 312 8.95 -5.19 12.57
N ASN A 313 9.13 -6.52 12.62
CA ASN A 313 8.02 -7.45 12.86
C ASN A 313 7.61 -7.51 14.34
N ARG A 314 8.38 -6.94 15.27
CA ARG A 314 8.14 -7.02 16.72
C ARG A 314 6.74 -6.53 17.12
N GLU A 315 6.33 -5.36 16.63
CA GLU A 315 5.05 -4.73 17.02
C GLU A 315 3.87 -5.64 16.69
N TYR A 316 3.70 -6.00 15.41
CA TYR A 316 2.68 -6.93 14.92
C TYR A 316 2.73 -8.32 15.59
N ARG A 317 3.94 -8.86 15.86
CA ARG A 317 4.07 -10.15 16.57
C ARG A 317 3.63 -10.07 18.04
N SER A 318 3.80 -8.91 18.69
CA SER A 318 3.35 -8.70 20.07
C SER A 318 1.83 -8.52 20.23
N GLU A 319 1.10 -8.27 19.13
CA GLU A 319 -0.37 -8.25 19.11
C GLU A 319 -0.99 -9.66 19.23
N THR A 320 -0.21 -10.71 18.89
CA THR A 320 -0.71 -12.10 18.74
C THR A 320 -0.01 -13.12 19.65
N ILE A 321 1.21 -12.84 20.13
CA ILE A 321 2.00 -13.73 21.00
C ILE A 321 2.56 -12.92 22.17
N ASN A 322 2.60 -13.52 23.38
CA ASN A 322 3.36 -12.98 24.52
C ASN A 322 4.87 -13.00 24.21
N LEU A 323 5.35 -11.93 23.58
CA LEU A 323 6.62 -11.89 22.88
C LEU A 323 7.77 -11.40 23.77
N GLY A 324 8.92 -12.06 23.63
CA GLY A 324 10.22 -11.52 23.98
C GLY A 324 11.14 -11.47 22.77
N ILE A 325 12.21 -10.69 22.89
CA ILE A 325 13.28 -10.60 21.90
C ILE A 325 14.65 -10.59 22.59
N ALA A 326 15.68 -11.06 21.89
CA ALA A 326 17.06 -10.98 22.33
C ALA A 326 18.01 -10.85 21.12
N PRO A 327 19.21 -10.25 21.28
CA PRO A 327 20.24 -10.31 20.25
C PRO A 327 20.72 -11.75 20.05
N PHE A 328 21.41 -11.99 18.93
CA PHE A 328 22.00 -13.28 18.62
C PHE A 328 22.99 -13.74 19.71
N PRO A 329 23.05 -15.05 20.02
CA PRO A 329 23.97 -15.61 21.00
C PRO A 329 25.43 -15.42 20.59
N ALA A 330 26.30 -15.08 21.54
CA ALA A 330 27.73 -14.93 21.33
C ALA A 330 28.41 -16.29 21.09
N GLY A 331 29.34 -16.33 20.12
CA GLY A 331 30.18 -17.50 19.85
C GLY A 331 31.66 -17.20 20.11
N LYS A 332 32.53 -17.62 19.19
CA LYS A 332 33.96 -17.22 19.19
C LYS A 332 34.13 -15.72 18.87
N VAL A 333 33.12 -15.13 18.22
CA VAL A 333 32.98 -13.69 18.01
C VAL A 333 31.62 -13.21 18.53
N LYS A 334 31.51 -11.91 18.77
CA LYS A 334 30.23 -11.23 18.96
C LYS A 334 29.87 -10.50 17.67
N LEU A 335 28.73 -10.85 17.09
CA LEU A 335 28.09 -10.11 16.00
C LEU A 335 26.58 -10.27 16.12
N ASN A 336 25.83 -9.27 15.69
CA ASN A 336 24.39 -9.36 15.49
C ASN A 336 24.10 -8.91 14.06
N PRO A 337 23.40 -9.69 13.22
CA PRO A 337 23.13 -9.26 11.86
C PRO A 337 22.21 -8.04 11.86
N VAL A 338 22.55 -7.06 11.03
CA VAL A 338 21.65 -5.97 10.67
C VAL A 338 21.47 -5.90 9.16
N MET A 339 20.40 -5.26 8.71
CA MET A 339 20.08 -5.04 7.31
C MET A 339 19.84 -3.54 7.11
N THR A 340 20.65 -2.91 6.25
CA THR A 340 20.60 -1.47 6.01
C THR A 340 19.84 -1.17 4.71
N ALA A 341 18.88 -0.25 4.76
CA ALA A 341 18.32 0.40 3.57
C ALA A 341 18.96 1.79 3.38
N GLY A 342 19.14 2.24 2.14
CA GLY A 342 19.85 3.48 1.85
C GLY A 342 19.62 4.04 0.45
N TYR A 343 19.98 5.31 0.28
CA TYR A 343 19.78 6.09 -0.95
C TYR A 343 21.07 6.15 -1.78
N TRP A 344 20.97 5.98 -3.09
CA TRP A 344 22.10 6.08 -4.03
C TRP A 344 21.90 7.19 -5.07
N MET A 345 23.00 7.63 -5.67
CA MET A 345 23.03 8.65 -6.74
C MET A 345 23.31 7.98 -8.09
N SER A 346 22.59 8.37 -9.13
CA SER A 346 22.88 7.92 -10.50
C SER A 346 24.25 8.43 -10.96
N ALA A 347 25.07 7.56 -11.54
CA ALA A 347 26.32 7.96 -12.22
C ALA A 347 26.07 8.90 -13.41
N GLY A 348 24.82 8.94 -13.92
CA GLY A 348 24.40 9.77 -15.04
C GLY A 348 23.89 11.17 -14.67
N THR A 349 23.93 11.57 -13.39
CA THR A 349 23.44 12.90 -12.98
C THR A 349 24.28 14.03 -13.59
N ALA A 350 23.61 15.10 -14.01
CA ALA A 350 24.26 16.36 -14.39
C ALA A 350 24.56 17.26 -13.17
N TYR A 351 24.00 16.94 -12.00
CA TYR A 351 23.93 17.78 -10.81
C TYR A 351 24.38 17.03 -9.54
N PRO A 352 25.63 16.54 -9.50
CA PRO A 352 26.09 15.65 -8.42
C PRO A 352 26.25 16.36 -7.06
N GLN A 353 26.48 17.67 -7.02
CA GLN A 353 26.65 18.40 -5.76
C GLN A 353 25.30 18.69 -5.10
N GLU A 354 24.32 19.04 -5.92
CA GLU A 354 22.92 19.24 -5.57
C GLU A 354 22.29 17.92 -5.10
N SER A 355 22.57 16.83 -5.82
CA SER A 355 22.20 15.46 -5.45
C SER A 355 22.85 15.00 -4.14
N TRP A 356 24.10 15.38 -3.88
CA TRP A 356 24.76 15.12 -2.58
C TRP A 356 24.12 15.89 -1.42
N LEU A 357 23.70 17.15 -1.63
CA LEU A 357 22.96 17.91 -0.62
C LEU A 357 21.61 17.23 -0.30
N TRP A 358 20.89 16.76 -1.32
CA TRP A 358 19.64 16.03 -1.14
C TRP A 358 19.82 14.68 -0.42
N LEU A 359 20.83 13.88 -0.81
CA LEU A 359 21.21 12.65 -0.12
C LEU A 359 21.44 12.89 1.39
N LYS A 360 22.18 13.93 1.75
CA LYS A 360 22.38 14.28 3.17
C LYS A 360 21.08 14.65 3.88
N ALA A 361 20.19 15.40 3.23
CA ALA A 361 18.89 15.80 3.79
C ALA A 361 17.95 14.61 4.01
N LEU A 362 17.92 13.65 3.07
CA LEU A 362 17.22 12.37 3.19
C LEU A 362 17.72 11.58 4.40
N THR A 363 19.04 11.41 4.57
CA THR A 363 19.60 10.66 5.72
C THR A 363 19.36 11.29 7.09
N ARG A 364 18.79 12.49 7.16
CA ARG A 364 18.40 13.15 8.41
C ARG A 364 16.90 13.03 8.74
N GLN A 365 16.14 12.34 7.91
CA GLN A 365 14.74 12.03 8.21
C GLN A 365 14.63 10.76 9.08
N PRO A 366 13.53 10.59 9.85
CA PRO A 366 13.23 9.32 10.48
C PRO A 366 13.17 8.22 9.41
N ALA A 367 13.70 7.02 9.71
CA ALA A 367 13.67 5.89 8.79
C ALA A 367 12.23 5.43 8.52
N ARG A 368 11.64 5.93 7.42
CA ARG A 368 10.23 5.70 7.07
C ARG A 368 9.98 4.62 6.03
N ARG A 369 11.04 4.14 5.35
CA ARG A 369 10.95 2.91 4.57
C ARG A 369 10.45 1.77 5.46
N TRP A 370 9.62 0.88 4.92
CA TRP A 370 8.93 -0.17 5.67
C TRP A 370 8.06 0.39 6.84
N PHE A 371 7.02 1.15 6.49
CA PHE A 371 5.94 1.58 7.40
C PHE A 371 6.37 2.45 8.62
N GLY A 372 7.54 3.08 8.61
CA GLY A 372 8.00 3.90 9.74
C GLY A 372 8.46 3.12 10.98
N ARG A 373 8.68 1.82 10.85
CA ARG A 373 9.05 0.91 11.95
C ARG A 373 10.57 0.67 12.10
N SER A 374 11.38 1.09 11.12
CA SER A 374 12.84 0.90 11.13
C SER A 374 13.57 1.79 12.14
N MET A 375 14.72 1.32 12.62
CA MET A 375 15.64 2.15 13.40
C MET A 375 16.31 3.17 12.45
N PRO A 376 16.43 4.47 12.82
CA PRO A 376 17.24 5.41 12.06
C PRO A 376 18.70 4.96 11.97
N ALA A 377 19.33 5.09 10.79
CA ALA A 377 20.74 4.69 10.63
C ALA A 377 21.73 5.64 11.31
N ARG A 378 21.27 6.85 11.67
CA ARG A 378 22.02 7.86 12.44
C ARG A 378 21.61 7.85 13.90
N ARG A 379 22.60 8.00 14.78
CA ARG A 379 22.43 8.19 16.24
C ARG A 379 21.68 9.49 16.52
N SER A 380 22.11 10.59 15.91
CA SER A 380 21.46 11.90 16.02
C SER A 380 19.97 11.85 15.71
N VAL A 381 19.58 11.20 14.59
CA VAL A 381 18.17 11.08 14.21
C VAL A 381 17.39 10.21 15.19
N ALA A 382 17.97 9.13 15.72
CA ALA A 382 17.32 8.30 16.75
C ALA A 382 17.10 9.06 18.08
N GLU A 383 18.01 9.97 18.44
CA GLU A 383 17.87 10.89 19.58
C GLU A 383 16.84 12.00 19.30
N GLU A 384 16.99 12.75 18.20
CA GLU A 384 16.13 13.88 17.82
C GLU A 384 14.66 13.49 17.59
N THR A 385 14.39 12.25 17.17
CA THR A 385 13.03 11.75 16.92
C THR A 385 12.38 11.08 18.13
N GLY A 386 13.07 11.00 19.27
CA GLY A 386 12.60 10.23 20.44
C GLY A 386 12.38 8.75 20.09
N PHE A 387 13.26 8.16 19.28
CA PHE A 387 13.10 6.77 18.85
C PHE A 387 13.13 5.83 20.06
N TRP A 388 14.13 6.01 20.93
CA TRP A 388 14.38 5.21 22.12
C TRP A 388 13.31 5.38 23.21
N ASP A 389 12.76 6.60 23.37
CA ASP A 389 11.74 6.92 24.38
C ASP A 389 10.40 6.20 24.18
N ARG A 390 10.20 5.57 23.01
CA ARG A 390 8.99 4.82 22.64
C ARG A 390 9.14 3.30 22.87
N LEU A 391 10.29 2.83 23.34
CA LEU A 391 10.58 1.42 23.56
C LEU A 391 10.61 1.08 25.06
N ASP A 392 10.20 -0.14 25.41
CA ASP A 392 10.46 -0.71 26.73
C ASP A 392 11.94 -1.04 26.96
N GLU A 393 12.36 -1.14 28.22
CA GLU A 393 13.75 -1.32 28.64
C GLU A 393 14.39 -2.62 28.07
N GLU A 394 13.64 -3.73 28.02
CA GLU A 394 14.09 -5.00 27.42
C GLU A 394 14.39 -4.82 25.92
N THR A 395 13.54 -4.08 25.21
CA THR A 395 13.64 -3.86 23.76
C THR A 395 14.70 -2.83 23.39
N ALA A 396 14.77 -1.71 24.12
CA ALA A 396 15.81 -0.71 23.91
C ALA A 396 17.21 -1.30 24.13
N ALA A 397 17.40 -2.09 25.20
CA ALA A 397 18.67 -2.74 25.49
C ALA A 397 19.05 -3.79 24.43
N ALA A 398 18.12 -4.67 24.03
CA ALA A 398 18.34 -5.63 22.96
C ALA A 398 18.69 -4.97 21.61
N TYR A 399 18.04 -3.85 21.26
CA TYR A 399 18.32 -3.08 20.05
C TYR A 399 19.68 -2.36 20.15
N HIS A 400 20.03 -1.77 21.30
CA HIS A 400 21.35 -1.18 21.53
C HIS A 400 22.46 -2.23 21.40
N TYR A 401 22.34 -3.39 22.03
CA TYR A 401 23.32 -4.48 21.90
C TYR A 401 23.47 -4.92 20.43
N ALA A 402 22.36 -5.03 19.70
CA ALA A 402 22.36 -5.41 18.29
C ALA A 402 23.04 -4.36 17.39
N LEU A 403 22.89 -3.07 17.69
CA LEU A 403 23.54 -1.97 16.96
C LEU A 403 25.02 -1.79 17.37
N GLU A 404 25.40 -2.06 18.62
CA GLU A 404 26.81 -2.02 19.06
C GLU A 404 27.64 -3.17 18.48
N HIS A 405 27.03 -4.33 18.27
CA HIS A 405 27.64 -5.51 17.67
C HIS A 405 27.18 -5.71 16.21
N ALA A 406 26.69 -4.66 15.56
CA ALA A 406 26.11 -4.72 14.22
C ALA A 406 27.11 -5.29 13.20
N TRP A 407 26.61 -6.24 12.42
CA TRP A 407 27.32 -6.80 11.29
C TRP A 407 26.38 -6.91 10.08
N THR A 408 26.85 -6.48 8.92
CA THR A 408 26.15 -6.62 7.64
C THR A 408 26.94 -7.53 6.72
N PRO A 409 26.31 -8.48 6.01
CA PRO A 409 26.96 -9.08 4.84
C PRO A 409 27.25 -7.97 3.82
N ARG A 410 28.46 -7.94 3.25
CA ARG A 410 28.74 -7.02 2.14
C ARG A 410 27.99 -7.50 0.90
N LEU A 411 27.46 -6.57 0.10
CA LEU A 411 26.62 -6.95 -1.04
C LEU A 411 27.39 -7.74 -2.12
N ASP A 412 28.71 -7.54 -2.25
CA ASP A 412 29.61 -8.29 -3.15
C ASP A 412 29.86 -9.75 -2.74
N GLU A 413 29.64 -10.10 -1.47
CA GLU A 413 29.74 -11.48 -0.96
C GLU A 413 28.54 -12.37 -1.34
N GLY A 414 27.52 -11.85 -2.03
CA GLY A 414 26.27 -12.56 -2.34
C GLY A 414 26.45 -13.92 -3.02
N ALA A 415 27.47 -14.10 -3.87
CA ALA A 415 27.78 -15.39 -4.48
C ALA A 415 28.30 -16.43 -3.46
N ILE A 416 29.09 -15.99 -2.48
CA ILE A 416 29.65 -16.81 -1.40
C ILE A 416 28.53 -17.24 -0.44
N ILE A 417 27.63 -16.31 -0.12
CA ILE A 417 26.46 -16.55 0.74
C ILE A 417 25.51 -17.57 0.10
N LEU A 418 25.19 -17.40 -1.19
CA LEU A 418 24.33 -18.34 -1.92
C LEU A 418 24.94 -19.74 -2.02
N ALA A 419 26.26 -19.84 -2.23
CA ALA A 419 26.96 -21.11 -2.30
C ALA A 419 26.98 -21.84 -0.94
N LEU A 420 27.21 -21.11 0.18
CA LEU A 420 27.11 -21.65 1.54
C LEU A 420 25.68 -22.17 1.84
N TYR A 421 24.66 -21.41 1.43
CA TYR A 421 23.25 -21.80 1.60
C TYR A 421 22.90 -23.08 0.82
N LYS A 422 23.38 -23.22 -0.42
CA LYS A 422 23.25 -24.47 -1.20
C LYS A 422 23.93 -25.64 -0.51
N ALA A 423 25.17 -25.47 -0.02
CA ALA A 423 25.89 -26.53 0.69
C ALA A 423 25.12 -26.99 1.95
N MET A 424 24.52 -26.07 2.70
CA MET A 424 23.65 -26.39 3.83
C MET A 424 22.47 -27.29 3.40
N ILE A 425 21.74 -26.92 2.34
CA ILE A 425 20.60 -27.72 1.84
C ILE A 425 21.06 -29.12 1.40
N THR A 426 22.17 -29.24 0.67
CA THR A 426 22.72 -30.53 0.23
C THR A 426 23.09 -31.44 1.42
N VAL A 427 23.57 -30.88 2.54
CA VAL A 427 23.83 -31.64 3.77
C VAL A 427 22.53 -32.03 4.47
N LEU A 428 21.57 -31.11 4.62
CA LEU A 428 20.28 -31.38 5.29
C LEU A 428 19.41 -32.40 4.54
N ASN A 429 19.48 -32.43 3.21
CA ASN A 429 18.85 -33.47 2.38
C ASN A 429 19.55 -34.84 2.50
N GLY A 430 20.74 -34.92 3.10
CA GLY A 430 21.56 -36.13 3.18
C GLY A 430 22.18 -36.52 1.83
N GLU A 431 22.30 -35.60 0.88
CA GLU A 431 22.85 -35.86 -0.46
C GLU A 431 24.38 -36.02 -0.43
N LYS A 432 25.07 -35.21 0.40
CA LYS A 432 26.54 -35.19 0.53
C LYS A 432 26.98 -34.90 1.96
N GLY A 433 28.24 -35.25 2.26
CA GLY A 433 28.91 -34.81 3.49
C GLY A 433 29.28 -33.33 3.45
N VAL A 434 29.43 -32.71 4.63
CA VAL A 434 29.72 -31.27 4.79
C VAL A 434 30.94 -30.83 3.98
N GLU A 435 32.05 -31.58 4.06
CA GLU A 435 33.28 -31.29 3.31
C GLU A 435 33.09 -31.35 1.78
N GLU A 436 32.24 -32.24 1.28
CA GLU A 436 31.99 -32.41 -0.16
C GLU A 436 31.08 -31.30 -0.70
N ALA A 437 30.03 -30.97 0.05
CA ALA A 437 29.11 -29.88 -0.28
C ALA A 437 29.83 -28.51 -0.27
N LEU A 438 30.70 -28.26 0.71
CA LEU A 438 31.50 -27.03 0.78
C LEU A 438 32.58 -26.94 -0.32
N ALA A 439 33.20 -28.06 -0.70
CA ALA A 439 34.14 -28.10 -1.81
C ALA A 439 33.48 -27.73 -3.16
N GLU A 440 32.21 -28.11 -3.37
CA GLU A 440 31.45 -27.68 -4.55
C GLU A 440 31.02 -26.22 -4.47
N ALA A 441 30.53 -25.76 -3.31
CA ALA A 441 30.18 -24.36 -3.07
C ALA A 441 31.37 -23.41 -3.30
N GLN A 442 32.57 -23.81 -2.88
CA GLN A 442 33.82 -23.10 -3.17
C GLN A 442 34.05 -22.93 -4.68
N GLN A 443 33.82 -23.98 -5.48
CA GLN A 443 33.96 -23.91 -6.94
C GLN A 443 32.84 -23.11 -7.61
N GLU A 444 31.62 -23.12 -7.09
CA GLU A 444 30.50 -22.33 -7.61
C GLU A 444 30.72 -20.83 -7.35
N ALA A 445 31.06 -20.44 -6.11
CA ALA A 445 31.36 -19.05 -5.77
C ALA A 445 32.51 -18.46 -6.60
N LEU A 446 33.58 -19.25 -6.82
CA LEU A 446 34.69 -18.87 -7.71
C LEU A 446 34.25 -18.65 -9.17
N GLN A 447 33.28 -19.43 -9.68
CA GLN A 447 32.76 -19.28 -11.04
C GLN A 447 31.88 -18.04 -11.19
N GLU A 448 30.98 -17.79 -10.24
CA GLU A 448 30.11 -16.60 -10.25
C GLU A 448 30.92 -15.30 -10.09
N MET A 449 31.87 -15.24 -9.15
CA MET A 449 32.78 -14.07 -9.02
C MET A 449 33.61 -13.84 -10.29
N ALA A 450 34.04 -14.91 -10.98
CA ALA A 450 34.73 -14.81 -12.27
C ALA A 450 33.82 -14.45 -13.46
N ALA A 451 32.49 -14.44 -13.27
CA ALA A 451 31.50 -13.90 -14.20
C ALA A 451 31.19 -12.42 -13.91
N LEU A 452 31.06 -12.03 -12.63
CA LEU A 452 30.90 -10.63 -12.19
C LEU A 452 32.03 -9.74 -12.73
N ALA A 453 33.28 -10.22 -12.67
CA ALA A 453 34.48 -9.55 -13.20
C ALA A 453 34.50 -9.35 -14.75
N ARG A 454 33.38 -9.59 -15.45
CA ARG A 454 33.22 -9.40 -16.91
C ARG A 454 32.10 -8.41 -17.27
N VAL A 455 31.45 -7.79 -16.29
CA VAL A 455 30.46 -6.74 -16.52
C VAL A 455 31.13 -5.57 -17.25
N THR A 456 30.52 -5.11 -18.34
CA THR A 456 31.01 -3.94 -19.09
C THR A 456 30.28 -2.69 -18.60
N PRO A 457 30.99 -1.59 -18.29
CA PRO A 457 30.34 -0.32 -17.96
C PRO A 457 29.41 0.18 -19.06
N GLN A 458 28.26 0.72 -18.67
CA GLN A 458 27.24 1.27 -19.56
C GLN A 458 27.17 2.79 -19.44
N PRO A 459 27.07 3.54 -20.55
CA PRO A 459 26.84 4.97 -20.49
C PRO A 459 25.39 5.25 -20.08
N VAL A 460 25.21 5.78 -18.86
CA VAL A 460 23.93 6.28 -18.34
C VAL A 460 23.91 7.81 -18.34
N ALA A 461 22.72 8.40 -18.51
CA ALA A 461 22.47 9.82 -18.36
C ALA A 461 21.07 10.01 -17.79
N VAL A 462 20.91 10.84 -16.75
CA VAL A 462 19.60 11.14 -16.18
C VAL A 462 18.82 12.01 -17.15
N SER A 463 17.68 11.48 -17.62
CA SER A 463 16.74 12.18 -18.48
C SER A 463 15.71 12.93 -17.63
N THR A 464 16.16 13.96 -16.91
CA THR A 464 15.28 14.86 -16.14
C THR A 464 14.13 15.35 -17.03
N PRO A 465 12.85 15.05 -16.72
CA PRO A 465 11.76 15.47 -17.59
C PRO A 465 11.54 16.98 -17.52
N THR A 466 12.14 17.72 -18.46
CA THR A 466 11.89 19.15 -18.64
C THR A 466 10.40 19.36 -18.91
N PRO A 467 9.70 20.25 -18.18
CA PRO A 467 8.33 20.64 -18.54
C PRO A 467 8.29 21.14 -20.00
N PRO A 468 7.31 20.72 -20.82
CA PRO A 468 7.21 21.18 -22.19
C PRO A 468 6.96 22.69 -22.20
N ALA A 469 7.92 23.46 -22.72
CA ALA A 469 7.92 24.92 -22.69
C ALA A 469 6.80 25.51 -23.59
N GLY A 470 5.59 25.62 -23.02
CA GLY A 470 4.43 26.23 -23.68
C GLY A 470 3.06 25.77 -23.18
N GLY A 471 2.95 24.63 -22.47
CA GLY A 471 1.66 24.09 -21.99
C GLY A 471 1.22 24.63 -20.63
N THR A 472 -0.09 24.64 -20.36
CA THR A 472 -0.64 24.87 -19.01
C THR A 472 -0.39 23.63 -18.16
N THR A 473 -0.02 23.81 -16.89
CA THR A 473 -0.04 22.72 -15.89
C THR A 473 -1.11 23.02 -14.85
N ILE A 474 -2.00 22.05 -14.59
CA ILE A 474 -3.02 22.12 -13.54
C ILE A 474 -2.75 21.08 -12.46
N THR A 475 -2.99 21.43 -11.19
CA THR A 475 -2.94 20.46 -10.09
C THR A 475 -4.32 19.83 -9.88
N PHE A 476 -4.39 18.50 -9.99
CA PHE A 476 -5.56 17.71 -9.60
C PHE A 476 -5.31 17.00 -8.27
N VAL A 477 -6.17 17.21 -7.27
CA VAL A 477 -6.00 16.62 -5.94
C VAL A 477 -7.03 15.51 -5.67
N SER A 478 -6.57 14.37 -5.18
CA SER A 478 -7.43 13.24 -4.80
C SER A 478 -7.09 12.68 -3.43
N LEU A 479 -7.98 11.83 -2.90
CA LEU A 479 -7.69 11.05 -1.70
C LEU A 479 -6.59 10.01 -2.01
N PRO A 480 -5.70 9.68 -1.04
CA PRO A 480 -4.50 8.88 -1.27
C PRO A 480 -4.72 7.55 -2.02
N THR A 481 -5.86 6.91 -1.81
CA THR A 481 -6.20 5.57 -2.33
C THR A 481 -6.37 5.48 -3.85
N ASN A 482 -6.42 6.61 -4.57
CA ASN A 482 -6.82 6.64 -5.99
C ASN A 482 -5.72 7.19 -6.91
N LEU A 483 -4.57 7.59 -6.37
CA LEU A 483 -3.58 8.43 -7.06
C LEU A 483 -2.96 7.76 -8.30
N ALA A 484 -2.62 6.46 -8.23
CA ALA A 484 -1.98 5.75 -9.33
C ALA A 484 -2.86 5.71 -10.59
N ALA A 485 -4.15 5.38 -10.44
CA ALA A 485 -5.08 5.34 -11.55
C ALA A 485 -5.40 6.74 -12.12
N TYR A 486 -5.48 7.78 -11.27
CA TYR A 486 -5.57 9.15 -11.78
C TYR A 486 -4.30 9.61 -12.50
N ARG A 487 -3.11 9.08 -12.15
CA ARG A 487 -1.84 9.33 -12.87
C ARG A 487 -1.82 8.64 -14.23
N GLU A 488 -2.29 7.41 -14.35
CA GLU A 488 -2.48 6.74 -15.65
C GLU A 488 -3.44 7.55 -16.54
N LEU A 489 -4.58 7.97 -16.00
CA LEU A 489 -5.54 8.81 -16.71
C LEU A 489 -4.96 10.18 -17.10
N ALA A 490 -4.10 10.79 -16.26
CA ALA A 490 -3.40 12.03 -16.59
C ALA A 490 -2.39 11.84 -17.76
N GLN A 491 -1.71 10.69 -17.82
CA GLN A 491 -0.83 10.35 -18.95
C GLN A 491 -1.63 10.13 -20.24
N ALA A 492 -2.79 9.47 -20.18
CA ALA A 492 -3.69 9.27 -21.31
C ALA A 492 -4.30 10.60 -21.79
N PHE A 493 -4.71 11.48 -20.86
CA PHE A 493 -5.20 12.81 -21.16
C PHE A 493 -4.12 13.67 -21.85
N HIS A 494 -2.88 13.68 -21.36
CA HIS A 494 -1.79 14.44 -21.98
C HIS A 494 -1.47 13.99 -23.42
N GLN A 495 -1.69 12.70 -23.75
CA GLN A 495 -1.54 12.22 -25.13
C GLN A 495 -2.63 12.76 -26.08
N ALA A 496 -3.82 13.07 -25.57
CA ALA A 496 -4.90 13.69 -26.33
C ALA A 496 -4.87 15.24 -26.28
N HIS A 497 -4.38 15.81 -25.18
CA HIS A 497 -4.32 17.25 -24.88
C HIS A 497 -2.86 17.66 -24.55
N PRO A 498 -1.92 17.64 -25.51
CA PRO A 498 -0.50 17.87 -25.25
C PRO A 498 -0.17 19.29 -24.74
N ASP A 499 -1.08 20.25 -24.94
CA ASP A 499 -0.95 21.61 -24.41
C ASP A 499 -1.34 21.72 -22.92
N ILE A 500 -1.86 20.65 -22.29
CA ILE A 500 -2.24 20.59 -20.87
C ILE A 500 -1.48 19.45 -20.18
N THR A 501 -0.91 19.73 -19.00
CA THR A 501 -0.32 18.73 -18.10
C THR A 501 -1.12 18.67 -16.80
N VAL A 502 -1.47 17.48 -16.33
CA VAL A 502 -2.18 17.28 -15.06
C VAL A 502 -1.22 16.72 -14.02
N GLU A 503 -0.98 17.47 -12.95
CA GLU A 503 -0.16 17.04 -11.82
C GLU A 503 -1.07 16.47 -10.72
N VAL A 504 -0.99 15.15 -10.48
CA VAL A 504 -1.88 14.45 -9.54
C VAL A 504 -1.25 14.38 -8.15
N LYS A 505 -1.81 15.17 -7.22
CA LYS A 505 -1.39 15.27 -5.82
C LYS A 505 -2.39 14.63 -4.84
N SER A 506 -1.93 14.39 -3.62
CA SER A 506 -2.75 13.90 -2.51
C SER A 506 -3.22 15.04 -1.61
N GLY A 507 -4.37 14.89 -0.97
CA GLY A 507 -4.81 15.74 0.14
C GLY A 507 -5.80 15.04 1.08
N ALA A 508 -5.98 15.60 2.28
CA ALA A 508 -6.78 15.06 3.36
C ALA A 508 -7.75 16.13 3.91
N GLY A 509 -8.98 16.11 3.41
CA GLY A 509 -10.03 17.06 3.78
C GLY A 509 -10.26 18.12 2.71
N LEU A 510 -11.54 18.48 2.51
CA LEU A 510 -12.02 19.40 1.47
C LEU A 510 -11.17 20.68 1.36
N ARG A 511 -10.85 21.29 2.51
CA ARG A 511 -10.11 22.55 2.57
C ARG A 511 -8.68 22.41 2.04
N GLU A 512 -7.91 21.41 2.48
CA GLU A 512 -6.54 21.21 1.98
C GLU A 512 -6.56 20.95 0.47
N MET A 513 -7.50 20.13 0.01
CA MET A 513 -7.62 19.76 -1.41
C MET A 513 -8.03 20.94 -2.29
N ALA A 514 -8.87 21.86 -1.80
CA ALA A 514 -9.24 23.08 -2.49
C ALA A 514 -8.16 24.19 -2.40
N GLU A 515 -7.44 24.30 -1.28
CA GLU A 515 -6.36 25.29 -1.12
C GLU A 515 -5.05 24.89 -1.85
N SER A 516 -4.89 23.61 -2.22
CA SER A 516 -3.70 23.08 -2.92
C SER A 516 -3.91 22.66 -4.38
N GLY A 517 -5.16 22.60 -4.86
CA GLY A 517 -5.53 22.12 -6.19
C GLY A 517 -6.23 23.16 -7.07
N ASP A 518 -6.08 23.04 -8.39
CA ASP A 518 -6.90 23.77 -9.37
C ASP A 518 -8.27 23.08 -9.57
N CYS A 519 -8.27 21.75 -9.46
CA CYS A 519 -9.45 20.89 -9.40
C CYS A 519 -9.18 19.68 -8.49
N PHE A 520 -10.24 19.03 -8.02
CA PHE A 520 -10.11 17.92 -7.07
C PHE A 520 -11.29 16.95 -7.13
N SER A 521 -11.07 15.71 -6.64
CA SER A 521 -12.15 14.75 -6.37
C SER A 521 -12.54 14.79 -4.90
N TRP A 522 -13.82 14.90 -4.55
CA TRP A 522 -14.29 14.86 -3.16
C TRP A 522 -15.50 13.93 -2.98
N LEU A 523 -15.59 13.30 -1.81
CA LEU A 523 -16.69 12.41 -1.42
C LEU A 523 -17.76 13.22 -0.68
N PHE A 524 -19.04 12.97 -0.96
CA PHE A 524 -20.19 13.74 -0.48
C PHE A 524 -20.25 15.19 -1.03
N PRO A 525 -21.21 15.49 -1.94
CA PRO A 525 -21.43 16.85 -2.40
C PRO A 525 -22.27 17.65 -1.40
N HIS A 526 -21.60 18.30 -0.44
CA HIS A 526 -22.23 19.23 0.51
C HIS A 526 -22.58 20.59 -0.15
N VAL A 527 -23.03 20.59 -1.41
CA VAL A 527 -23.30 21.80 -2.22
C VAL A 527 -24.43 22.69 -1.68
N ALA A 528 -25.22 22.18 -0.74
CA ALA A 528 -26.21 22.92 0.02
C ALA A 528 -25.60 23.81 1.13
N GLU A 529 -24.38 23.53 1.59
CA GLU A 529 -23.68 24.29 2.62
C GLU A 529 -22.92 25.48 2.00
N GLU A 530 -22.92 26.63 2.69
CA GLU A 530 -22.18 27.81 2.20
C GLU A 530 -20.67 27.64 2.36
N GLU A 531 -20.23 26.91 3.39
CA GLU A 531 -18.82 26.60 3.61
C GLU A 531 -18.23 25.81 2.43
N PHE A 532 -18.96 24.82 1.90
CA PHE A 532 -18.57 24.07 0.70
C PHE A 532 -18.49 24.97 -0.54
N ARG A 533 -19.52 25.79 -0.79
CA ARG A 533 -19.58 26.71 -1.94
C ARG A 533 -18.53 27.84 -1.90
N GLN A 534 -17.83 28.05 -0.79
CA GLN A 534 -16.69 28.96 -0.74
C GLN A 534 -15.45 28.37 -1.46
N TYR A 535 -15.36 27.05 -1.60
CA TYR A 535 -14.22 26.34 -2.19
C TYR A 535 -14.42 25.93 -3.65
N VAL A 536 -15.66 25.80 -4.14
CA VAL A 536 -15.97 25.26 -5.48
C VAL A 536 -16.55 26.29 -6.47
N LEU A 537 -16.23 26.12 -7.74
CA LEU A 537 -16.71 26.91 -8.86
C LEU A 537 -18.10 26.42 -9.33
N ASN A 538 -19.05 27.34 -9.52
CA ASN A 538 -20.33 27.08 -10.18
C ASN A 538 -20.08 26.79 -11.67
N LEU A 539 -20.51 25.62 -12.17
CA LEU A 539 -20.15 25.13 -13.50
C LEU A 539 -20.99 25.75 -14.64
N ARG A 540 -22.05 26.52 -14.35
CA ARG A 540 -22.92 27.13 -15.37
C ARG A 540 -22.15 27.86 -16.48
N PRO A 541 -21.14 28.71 -16.21
CA PRO A 541 -20.45 29.44 -17.28
C PRO A 541 -19.64 28.53 -18.22
N LEU A 542 -19.17 27.37 -17.73
CA LEU A 542 -18.47 26.38 -18.53
C LEU A 542 -19.49 25.63 -19.41
N LEU A 543 -20.58 25.15 -18.81
CA LEU A 543 -21.69 24.50 -19.52
C LEU A 543 -22.38 25.41 -20.56
N GLU A 544 -22.48 26.72 -20.29
CA GLU A 544 -22.97 27.72 -21.26
C GLU A 544 -21.98 27.97 -22.41
N SER A 545 -20.68 27.74 -22.19
CA SER A 545 -19.65 27.83 -23.24
C SER A 545 -19.46 26.53 -24.03
N ASP A 546 -19.88 25.41 -23.46
CA ASP A 546 -19.69 24.04 -23.96
C ASP A 546 -21.04 23.31 -24.06
N ALA A 547 -21.94 23.90 -24.84
CA ALA A 547 -23.34 23.49 -24.93
C ALA A 547 -23.58 22.12 -25.61
N ASP A 548 -22.52 21.51 -26.18
CA ASP A 548 -22.53 20.16 -26.74
C ASP A 548 -22.18 19.08 -25.69
N PHE A 549 -21.82 19.45 -24.45
CA PHE A 549 -21.55 18.50 -23.37
C PHE A 549 -22.81 17.70 -22.96
N PRO A 550 -22.83 16.36 -23.10
CA PRO A 550 -24.06 15.56 -23.01
C PRO A 550 -24.47 15.28 -21.56
N LEU A 551 -25.09 16.27 -20.92
CA LEU A 551 -25.68 16.14 -19.57
C LEU A 551 -26.84 15.12 -19.50
N ASP A 552 -27.47 14.78 -20.63
CA ASP A 552 -28.58 13.82 -20.73
C ASP A 552 -28.13 12.34 -20.73
N ASP A 553 -26.84 12.09 -20.96
CA ASP A 553 -26.19 10.78 -20.75
C ASP A 553 -26.01 10.47 -19.25
N PHE A 554 -25.95 11.48 -18.38
CA PHE A 554 -25.87 11.26 -16.93
C PHE A 554 -27.22 10.84 -16.35
N TYR A 555 -27.20 10.04 -15.28
CA TYR A 555 -28.41 9.75 -14.50
C TYR A 555 -28.87 11.02 -13.76
N PRO A 556 -30.16 11.44 -13.87
CA PRO A 556 -30.65 12.67 -13.26
C PRO A 556 -30.41 12.73 -11.74
N GLN A 557 -30.68 11.64 -11.02
CA GLN A 557 -30.48 11.57 -9.57
C GLN A 557 -29.01 11.77 -9.19
N ALA A 558 -28.06 11.35 -10.05
CA ALA A 558 -26.63 11.55 -9.82
C ALA A 558 -26.22 13.01 -10.05
N LEU A 559 -26.77 13.70 -11.07
CA LEU A 559 -26.54 15.14 -11.27
C LEU A 559 -27.16 15.98 -10.16
N ASP A 560 -28.36 15.63 -9.69
CA ASP A 560 -29.11 16.43 -8.73
C ASP A 560 -28.44 16.48 -7.35
N ALA A 561 -27.64 15.48 -6.99
CA ALA A 561 -26.76 15.51 -5.82
C ALA A 561 -25.72 16.64 -5.86
N PHE A 562 -25.36 17.15 -7.05
CA PHE A 562 -24.40 18.26 -7.24
C PHE A 562 -25.09 19.59 -7.61
N ARG A 563 -26.44 19.65 -7.53
CA ARG A 563 -27.19 20.88 -7.80
C ARG A 563 -27.46 21.71 -6.55
N TRP A 564 -27.30 23.02 -6.67
CA TRP A 564 -27.82 23.99 -5.71
C TRP A 564 -28.47 25.16 -6.43
N GLN A 565 -29.73 25.44 -6.05
CA GLN A 565 -30.60 26.44 -6.70
C GLN A 565 -30.76 26.25 -8.23
N GLY A 566 -30.65 25.00 -8.69
CA GLY A 566 -30.74 24.59 -10.11
C GLY A 566 -29.40 24.52 -10.83
N ASP A 567 -28.40 25.28 -10.38
CA ASP A 567 -27.04 25.28 -10.93
C ASP A 567 -26.27 24.03 -10.50
N LEU A 568 -25.36 23.57 -11.37
CA LEU A 568 -24.44 22.46 -11.10
C LEU A 568 -23.11 22.99 -10.53
N TRP A 569 -22.59 22.36 -9.47
CA TRP A 569 -21.37 22.79 -8.77
C TRP A 569 -20.23 21.76 -8.78
N GLY A 570 -20.46 20.58 -9.36
CA GLY A 570 -19.47 19.52 -9.59
C GLY A 570 -20.01 18.52 -10.62
N LEU A 571 -19.14 17.74 -11.24
CA LEU A 571 -19.55 16.57 -12.04
C LEU A 571 -19.56 15.31 -11.16
N PRO A 572 -20.56 14.43 -11.28
CA PRO A 572 -20.49 13.10 -10.67
C PRO A 572 -19.29 12.32 -11.22
N ALA A 573 -18.56 11.63 -10.34
CA ALA A 573 -17.41 10.78 -10.66
C ALA A 573 -17.77 9.28 -10.62
N ASP A 574 -18.45 8.87 -9.56
CA ASP A 574 -18.97 7.52 -9.35
C ASP A 574 -20.22 7.58 -8.45
N VAL A 575 -21.06 6.54 -8.55
CA VAL A 575 -22.21 6.33 -7.67
C VAL A 575 -22.01 5.00 -6.94
N ARG A 576 -21.77 5.04 -5.63
CA ARG A 576 -21.77 3.85 -4.77
C ARG A 576 -23.17 3.60 -4.24
N LEU A 577 -23.82 2.53 -4.69
CA LEU A 577 -25.18 2.13 -4.29
C LEU A 577 -25.12 1.10 -3.16
N LYS A 578 -25.84 1.28 -2.06
CA LYS A 578 -26.01 0.21 -1.05
C LYS A 578 -26.93 -0.89 -1.59
N VAL A 579 -26.58 -2.15 -1.33
CA VAL A 579 -27.21 -3.35 -1.92
C VAL A 579 -27.26 -4.49 -0.89
N ILE A 580 -28.10 -5.50 -1.14
CA ILE A 580 -28.08 -6.75 -0.36
C ILE A 580 -27.05 -7.69 -0.97
N TYR A 581 -26.05 -8.04 -0.17
CA TYR A 581 -25.17 -9.19 -0.40
C TYR A 581 -25.80 -10.43 0.24
N TYR A 582 -25.67 -11.60 -0.39
CA TYR A 582 -26.16 -12.86 0.17
C TYR A 582 -25.28 -14.06 -0.20
N ASN A 583 -25.30 -15.11 0.62
CA ASN A 583 -24.60 -16.37 0.32
C ASN A 583 -25.54 -17.35 -0.39
N GLN A 584 -25.23 -17.74 -1.63
CA GLN A 584 -26.14 -18.54 -2.45
C GLN A 584 -26.29 -19.98 -1.93
N SER A 585 -25.19 -20.62 -1.52
CA SER A 585 -25.18 -21.95 -0.92
C SER A 585 -26.03 -22.07 0.35
N LEU A 586 -26.21 -20.97 1.10
CA LEU A 586 -27.08 -20.95 2.27
C LEU A 586 -28.57 -20.81 1.90
N PHE A 587 -28.92 -20.17 0.79
CA PHE A 587 -30.26 -20.25 0.19
C PHE A 587 -30.56 -21.65 -0.34
N ASP A 588 -29.62 -22.25 -1.07
CA ASP A 588 -29.75 -23.62 -1.63
C ASP A 588 -29.93 -24.68 -0.54
N GLN A 589 -29.18 -24.58 0.57
CA GLN A 589 -29.36 -25.45 1.74
C GLN A 589 -30.75 -25.33 2.37
N ALA A 590 -31.35 -24.14 2.35
CA ALA A 590 -32.68 -23.89 2.90
C ALA A 590 -33.82 -24.20 1.91
N GLY A 591 -33.51 -24.32 0.60
CA GLY A 591 -34.51 -24.46 -0.46
C GLY A 591 -35.33 -23.19 -0.71
N VAL A 592 -34.76 -22.02 -0.40
CA VAL A 592 -35.43 -20.71 -0.51
C VAL A 592 -35.08 -20.09 -1.87
N GLU A 593 -36.07 -19.57 -2.61
CA GLU A 593 -35.79 -18.81 -3.83
C GLU A 593 -34.94 -17.56 -3.52
N TYR A 594 -33.93 -17.28 -4.34
CA TYR A 594 -33.10 -16.08 -4.23
C TYR A 594 -33.92 -14.78 -4.27
N PRO A 595 -33.34 -13.63 -3.87
CA PRO A 595 -33.94 -12.33 -4.10
C PRO A 595 -34.27 -12.08 -5.59
N ARG A 596 -35.30 -11.28 -5.86
CA ARG A 596 -35.64 -10.81 -7.21
C ARG A 596 -35.29 -9.33 -7.32
N LEU A 597 -35.22 -8.79 -8.55
CA LEU A 597 -34.89 -7.38 -8.76
C LEU A 597 -36.03 -6.44 -8.33
N ASP A 598 -37.24 -6.99 -8.22
CA ASP A 598 -38.52 -6.35 -7.94
C ASP A 598 -39.13 -6.81 -6.58
N TRP A 599 -38.31 -7.31 -5.66
CA TRP A 599 -38.75 -7.67 -4.31
C TRP A 599 -38.99 -6.46 -3.40
N ASP A 600 -39.91 -6.61 -2.45
CA ASP A 600 -40.34 -5.62 -1.46
C ASP A 600 -39.91 -6.01 -0.03
N PHE A 601 -40.26 -5.19 0.96
CA PHE A 601 -39.92 -5.44 2.36
C PHE A 601 -40.57 -6.70 2.94
N ASP A 602 -41.73 -7.12 2.43
CA ASP A 602 -42.41 -8.34 2.87
C ASP A 602 -41.72 -9.59 2.29
N GLY A 603 -41.30 -9.55 1.01
CA GLY A 603 -40.49 -10.59 0.38
C GLY A 603 -39.05 -10.67 0.92
N PHE A 604 -38.50 -9.56 1.41
CA PHE A 604 -37.28 -9.55 2.22
C PHE A 604 -37.51 -10.25 3.56
N LEU A 605 -38.58 -9.89 4.28
CA LEU A 605 -38.90 -10.46 5.59
C LEU A 605 -39.19 -11.98 5.51
N GLU A 606 -39.98 -12.43 4.53
CA GLU A 606 -40.26 -13.85 4.28
C GLU A 606 -38.95 -14.65 4.14
N LYS A 607 -38.02 -14.17 3.31
CA LYS A 607 -36.72 -14.82 3.08
C LYS A 607 -35.86 -14.78 4.33
N ALA A 608 -35.73 -13.64 5.00
CA ALA A 608 -34.95 -13.53 6.24
C ALA A 608 -35.47 -14.46 7.35
N VAL A 609 -36.80 -14.58 7.50
CA VAL A 609 -37.46 -15.55 8.41
C VAL A 609 -37.12 -16.98 8.01
N ALA A 610 -37.32 -17.35 6.74
CA ALA A 610 -37.07 -18.72 6.25
C ALA A 610 -35.60 -19.17 6.39
N LEU A 611 -34.66 -18.23 6.34
CA LEU A 611 -33.22 -18.48 6.46
C LEU A 611 -32.71 -18.48 7.91
N THR A 612 -33.46 -17.91 8.86
CA THR A 612 -33.08 -17.83 10.28
C THR A 612 -33.39 -19.14 11.01
N HIS A 613 -32.35 -19.82 11.52
CA HIS A 613 -32.51 -21.11 12.20
C HIS A 613 -31.37 -21.43 13.18
N GLY A 614 -31.56 -22.47 13.99
CA GLY A 614 -30.60 -22.88 15.03
C GLY A 614 -30.65 -22.02 16.29
N ASN A 615 -29.78 -22.32 17.25
CA ASN A 615 -29.66 -21.59 18.52
C ASN A 615 -28.20 -21.53 19.00
N GLY A 616 -27.89 -20.65 19.97
CA GLY A 616 -26.55 -20.51 20.53
C GLY A 616 -25.47 -20.25 19.47
N GLU A 617 -24.42 -21.06 19.50
CA GLU A 617 -23.30 -20.99 18.56
C GLU A 617 -23.64 -21.54 17.16
N GLU A 618 -24.65 -22.42 17.05
CA GLU A 618 -25.15 -22.92 15.76
C GLU A 618 -26.18 -21.99 15.09
N LYS A 619 -26.61 -20.91 15.77
CA LYS A 619 -27.61 -20.00 15.20
C LYS A 619 -27.10 -19.32 13.93
N ARG A 620 -27.87 -19.46 12.84
CA ARG A 620 -27.76 -18.67 11.62
C ARG A 620 -28.81 -17.57 11.63
N TYR A 621 -28.39 -16.39 11.19
CA TYR A 621 -29.16 -15.16 11.12
C TYR A 621 -29.49 -14.87 9.66
N GLY A 622 -30.77 -14.70 9.33
CA GLY A 622 -31.21 -14.39 7.98
C GLY A 622 -30.72 -13.04 7.47
N PHE A 623 -30.42 -12.10 8.38
CA PHE A 623 -29.92 -10.76 8.05
C PHE A 623 -28.94 -10.22 9.12
N VAL A 624 -27.95 -9.42 8.71
CA VAL A 624 -27.20 -8.49 9.60
C VAL A 624 -26.98 -7.11 8.94
N PRO A 625 -27.14 -5.99 9.67
CA PRO A 625 -26.88 -4.64 9.15
C PRO A 625 -25.42 -4.22 9.43
N LEU A 626 -24.52 -4.22 8.44
CA LEU A 626 -23.11 -3.89 8.69
C LEU A 626 -22.90 -2.42 9.13
N TYR A 627 -23.83 -1.53 8.80
CA TYR A 627 -23.77 -0.11 9.10
C TYR A 627 -25.06 0.28 9.83
N GLU A 628 -25.20 -0.29 11.04
CA GLU A 628 -26.41 -0.21 11.89
C GLU A 628 -27.17 1.12 11.87
N PRO A 629 -26.55 2.32 12.00
CA PRO A 629 -27.29 3.59 11.98
C PRO A 629 -27.92 3.88 10.60
N ASP A 630 -27.14 3.76 9.53
CA ASP A 630 -27.59 3.99 8.14
C ASP A 630 -28.61 2.94 7.70
N ASP A 631 -28.42 1.68 8.10
CA ASP A 631 -29.32 0.58 7.77
C ASP A 631 -30.67 0.76 8.47
N LEU A 632 -30.68 1.13 9.75
CA LEU A 632 -31.89 1.50 10.49
C LEU A 632 -32.66 2.64 9.79
N LEU A 633 -31.97 3.72 9.38
CA LEU A 633 -32.60 4.83 8.67
C LEU A 633 -33.21 4.36 7.33
N PHE A 634 -32.50 3.54 6.56
CA PHE A 634 -33.03 2.94 5.32
C PHE A 634 -34.32 2.14 5.57
N PHE A 635 -34.35 1.25 6.56
CA PHE A 635 -35.54 0.45 6.85
C PHE A 635 -36.71 1.28 7.39
N VAL A 636 -36.45 2.40 8.06
CA VAL A 636 -37.49 3.31 8.56
C VAL A 636 -38.09 4.14 7.43
N GLU A 637 -37.26 4.85 6.64
CA GLU A 637 -37.73 5.65 5.51
C GLU A 637 -38.29 4.78 4.38
N GLY A 638 -37.72 3.59 4.17
CA GLY A 638 -38.18 2.58 3.22
C GLY A 638 -39.58 2.01 3.53
N ARG A 639 -40.10 2.16 4.76
CA ARG A 639 -41.51 1.88 5.07
C ARG A 639 -42.43 3.10 4.84
N GLY A 640 -41.95 4.12 4.13
CA GLY A 640 -42.70 5.33 3.79
C GLY A 640 -42.79 6.36 4.92
N ALA A 641 -42.12 6.12 6.05
CA ALA A 641 -42.06 7.06 7.16
C ALA A 641 -41.18 8.27 6.81
N LYS A 642 -41.50 9.45 7.35
CA LYS A 642 -40.75 10.68 7.12
C LYS A 642 -40.25 11.27 8.43
N LEU A 643 -38.97 11.07 8.69
CA LEU A 643 -38.28 11.52 9.91
C LEU A 643 -38.18 13.05 10.02
N ILE A 644 -38.24 13.79 8.90
CA ILE A 644 -38.07 15.25 8.83
C ILE A 644 -39.23 15.90 8.06
N ASP A 645 -39.75 17.03 8.56
CA ASP A 645 -40.55 17.99 7.80
C ASP A 645 -39.61 18.98 7.11
N ALA A 646 -39.33 18.70 5.83
CA ALA A 646 -38.53 19.57 4.96
C ALA A 646 -39.28 20.84 4.50
N THR A 647 -40.57 20.98 4.81
CA THR A 647 -41.39 22.15 4.44
C THR A 647 -41.46 23.20 5.55
N ALA A 648 -41.09 22.83 6.78
CA ALA A 648 -40.87 23.75 7.88
C ALA A 648 -39.59 24.57 7.69
N SER A 649 -39.52 25.74 8.32
CA SER A 649 -38.34 26.61 8.30
C SER A 649 -38.08 27.16 9.72
N PRO A 650 -37.02 26.71 10.42
CA PRO A 650 -36.10 25.63 10.02
C PRO A 650 -36.82 24.25 9.92
N PRO A 651 -36.27 23.28 9.15
CA PRO A 651 -36.80 21.92 9.07
C PRO A 651 -36.95 21.26 10.46
N GLN A 652 -37.99 20.46 10.66
CA GLN A 652 -38.32 19.89 11.97
C GLN A 652 -38.27 18.36 11.97
N PRO A 653 -37.72 17.71 13.01
CA PRO A 653 -37.93 16.30 13.28
C PRO A 653 -39.42 15.94 13.43
N ARG A 654 -39.75 14.70 13.10
CA ARG A 654 -41.09 14.09 13.16
C ARG A 654 -41.03 12.70 13.78
N PHE A 655 -40.20 12.52 14.79
CA PHE A 655 -39.89 11.21 15.36
C PHE A 655 -41.14 10.53 15.96
N ASP A 656 -42.10 11.31 16.47
CA ASP A 656 -43.37 10.85 17.03
C ASP A 656 -44.48 10.60 15.99
N ASP A 657 -44.21 10.75 14.69
CA ASP A 657 -45.19 10.44 13.65
C ASP A 657 -45.58 8.95 13.69
N PRO A 658 -46.89 8.62 13.60
CA PRO A 658 -47.35 7.23 13.64
C PRO A 658 -46.66 6.28 12.65
N GLN A 659 -46.23 6.76 11.47
CA GLN A 659 -45.50 5.96 10.49
C GLN A 659 -44.06 5.67 10.94
N VAL A 660 -43.39 6.63 11.59
CA VAL A 660 -42.05 6.42 12.18
C VAL A 660 -42.14 5.43 13.34
N VAL A 661 -43.17 5.58 14.18
CA VAL A 661 -43.44 4.66 15.30
C VAL A 661 -43.75 3.24 14.80
N GLU A 662 -44.51 3.09 13.71
CA GLU A 662 -44.79 1.78 13.10
C GLU A 662 -43.53 1.16 12.47
N ALA A 663 -42.76 1.94 11.71
CA ALA A 663 -41.55 1.45 11.06
C ALA A 663 -40.44 1.07 12.06
N LEU A 664 -40.28 1.82 13.16
CA LEU A 664 -39.33 1.46 14.22
C LEU A 664 -39.75 0.19 14.96
N ARG A 665 -41.05 0.00 15.25
CA ARG A 665 -41.54 -1.26 15.84
C ARG A 665 -41.19 -2.44 14.94
N TRP A 666 -41.54 -2.37 13.66
CA TRP A 666 -41.21 -3.40 12.67
C TRP A 666 -39.71 -3.72 12.61
N TYR A 667 -38.84 -2.71 12.70
CA TYR A 667 -37.39 -2.90 12.73
C TYR A 667 -36.89 -3.57 14.03
N ALA A 668 -37.46 -3.20 15.17
CA ALA A 668 -37.18 -3.85 16.45
C ALA A 668 -37.69 -5.30 16.49
N ASP A 669 -38.82 -5.60 15.85
CA ASP A 669 -39.39 -6.95 15.75
C ASP A 669 -38.50 -7.93 14.97
N LEU A 670 -37.62 -7.44 14.07
CA LEU A 670 -36.53 -8.22 13.47
C LEU A 670 -35.59 -8.85 14.52
N ILE A 671 -35.48 -8.25 15.72
CA ILE A 671 -34.77 -8.76 16.88
C ILE A 671 -35.75 -9.47 17.84
N LEU A 672 -36.86 -8.80 18.18
CA LEU A 672 -37.73 -9.14 19.33
C LEU A 672 -38.74 -10.26 19.05
N GLU A 673 -39.39 -10.27 17.87
CA GLU A 673 -40.35 -11.31 17.49
C GLU A 673 -39.66 -12.40 16.66
N TYR A 674 -38.93 -11.98 15.62
CA TYR A 674 -38.40 -12.88 14.59
C TYR A 674 -36.96 -13.34 14.87
N GLY A 675 -36.17 -12.55 15.60
CA GLY A 675 -34.78 -12.87 15.94
C GLY A 675 -33.86 -13.10 14.74
N LEU A 676 -34.13 -12.45 13.61
CA LEU A 676 -33.46 -12.62 12.31
C LEU A 676 -32.00 -12.18 12.33
N ARG A 677 -31.71 -11.27 13.25
CA ARG A 677 -30.43 -10.60 13.49
C ARG A 677 -30.08 -10.68 14.98
N PRO A 678 -28.80 -10.54 15.37
CA PRO A 678 -28.46 -10.25 16.75
C PRO A 678 -29.00 -8.87 17.18
N ALA A 679 -29.21 -8.70 18.48
CA ALA A 679 -29.31 -7.38 19.09
C ALA A 679 -27.94 -6.68 19.07
N PRO A 680 -27.88 -5.33 19.04
CA PRO A 680 -26.62 -4.60 19.20
C PRO A 680 -25.96 -4.93 20.56
N ALA A 681 -24.63 -4.86 20.62
CA ALA A 681 -23.84 -5.10 21.82
C ALA A 681 -23.75 -3.86 22.73
N GLY A 682 -24.08 -2.69 22.19
CA GLY A 682 -24.16 -1.41 22.89
C GLY A 682 -25.41 -0.63 22.47
N SER A 683 -25.22 0.44 21.70
CA SER A 683 -26.29 1.24 21.08
C SER A 683 -26.32 0.99 19.57
N VAL A 684 -27.50 1.13 18.94
CA VAL A 684 -27.63 1.12 17.46
C VAL A 684 -26.82 2.25 16.79
N SER A 685 -26.45 3.29 17.54
CA SER A 685 -25.58 4.38 17.08
C SER A 685 -24.07 4.06 17.13
N GLY A 686 -23.67 2.88 17.62
CA GLY A 686 -22.27 2.52 17.82
C GLY A 686 -21.66 1.72 16.67
N LEU A 687 -20.61 2.25 16.03
CA LEU A 687 -19.84 1.58 14.97
C LEU A 687 -19.18 0.25 15.40
N GLY A 688 -19.03 0.01 16.71
CA GLY A 688 -18.28 -1.13 17.26
C GLY A 688 -18.82 -2.52 16.91
N ASP A 689 -20.04 -2.62 16.38
CA ASP A 689 -20.64 -3.90 16.00
C ASP A 689 -20.31 -4.38 14.58
N GLN A 690 -19.78 -3.51 13.71
CA GLN A 690 -19.45 -3.86 12.32
C GLN A 690 -18.53 -5.10 12.24
N ALA A 691 -17.49 -5.16 13.08
CA ALA A 691 -16.58 -6.30 13.14
C ALA A 691 -17.27 -7.59 13.64
N ARG A 692 -18.22 -7.48 14.58
CA ARG A 692 -19.01 -8.63 15.06
C ARG A 692 -19.94 -9.17 13.98
N TYR A 693 -20.54 -8.27 13.18
CA TYR A 693 -21.40 -8.66 12.07
C TYR A 693 -20.60 -9.24 10.89
N MET A 694 -19.44 -8.67 10.56
CA MET A 694 -18.52 -9.25 9.58
C MET A 694 -18.03 -10.65 10.00
N ALA A 695 -17.75 -10.89 11.29
CA ALA A 695 -17.42 -12.22 11.78
C ALA A 695 -18.58 -13.23 11.61
N LEU A 696 -19.85 -12.79 11.65
CA LEU A 696 -21.00 -13.65 11.31
C LEU A 696 -21.08 -13.92 9.80
N VAL A 697 -20.73 -12.96 8.94
CA VAL A 697 -20.66 -13.14 7.48
C VAL A 697 -19.57 -14.15 7.11
N THR A 698 -18.33 -13.95 7.56
CA THR A 698 -17.19 -14.80 7.18
C THR A 698 -17.28 -16.22 7.76
N THR A 699 -17.94 -16.41 8.91
CA THR A 699 -18.22 -17.75 9.48
C THR A 699 -19.47 -18.42 8.91
N GLY A 700 -20.14 -17.83 7.91
CA GLY A 700 -21.36 -18.39 7.30
C GLY A 700 -22.58 -18.43 8.24
N ARG A 701 -22.57 -17.59 9.28
CA ARG A 701 -23.63 -17.44 10.28
C ARG A 701 -24.61 -16.32 9.97
N ALA A 702 -24.28 -15.40 9.07
CA ALA A 702 -25.22 -14.45 8.46
C ALA A 702 -25.47 -14.87 7.00
N VAL A 703 -26.73 -14.84 6.56
CA VAL A 703 -27.12 -15.29 5.21
C VAL A 703 -27.26 -14.12 4.22
N MET A 704 -27.77 -12.98 4.67
CA MET A 704 -27.85 -11.71 3.93
C MET A 704 -27.28 -10.56 4.76
N TRP A 705 -26.72 -9.54 4.11
CA TRP A 705 -26.25 -8.31 4.76
C TRP A 705 -26.29 -7.11 3.80
N MET A 706 -26.26 -5.90 4.36
CA MET A 706 -26.16 -4.65 3.58
C MET A 706 -24.70 -4.16 3.55
N ASP A 707 -24.19 -3.85 2.35
CA ASP A 707 -22.94 -3.11 2.12
C ASP A 707 -23.07 -2.27 0.84
N PHE A 708 -22.13 -1.36 0.61
CA PHE A 708 -22.02 -0.54 -0.58
C PHE A 708 -21.43 -1.34 -1.75
N GLY A 709 -22.11 -1.33 -2.88
CA GLY A 709 -21.66 -1.95 -4.13
C GLY A 709 -20.23 -1.57 -4.47
N GLY A 710 -19.49 -2.58 -4.94
CA GLY A 710 -18.08 -2.49 -5.31
C GLY A 710 -17.12 -2.73 -4.14
N SER A 711 -17.58 -2.72 -2.90
CA SER A 711 -16.76 -2.87 -1.69
C SER A 711 -15.84 -4.09 -1.75
N ARG A 712 -14.55 -3.87 -2.03
CA ARG A 712 -13.47 -4.84 -1.75
C ARG A 712 -12.75 -4.56 -0.43
N LEU A 713 -13.35 -3.74 0.43
CA LEU A 713 -12.83 -3.39 1.77
C LEU A 713 -12.66 -4.63 2.67
N PHE A 714 -13.35 -5.73 2.33
CA PHE A 714 -13.19 -7.04 2.95
C PHE A 714 -12.79 -8.07 1.88
N PRO A 715 -11.49 -8.44 1.76
CA PRO A 715 -11.05 -9.45 0.80
C PRO A 715 -11.54 -10.86 1.15
N ASP A 716 -11.95 -11.09 2.39
CA ASP A 716 -12.35 -12.39 2.95
C ASP A 716 -13.86 -12.69 2.84
N LEU A 717 -14.59 -12.05 1.91
CA LEU A 717 -15.99 -12.40 1.65
C LEU A 717 -16.10 -13.87 1.19
N PRO A 718 -17.13 -14.62 1.62
CA PRO A 718 -17.32 -16.01 1.18
C PRO A 718 -17.34 -16.13 -0.36
N PRO A 719 -16.69 -17.14 -0.96
CA PRO A 719 -16.51 -17.23 -2.41
C PRO A 719 -17.78 -17.51 -3.23
N ASP A 720 -18.93 -17.66 -2.55
CA ASP A 720 -20.26 -17.94 -3.09
C ASP A 720 -21.24 -16.82 -2.68
N THR A 721 -20.74 -15.58 -2.69
CA THR A 721 -21.48 -14.36 -2.36
C THR A 721 -21.99 -13.66 -3.63
N HIS A 722 -23.29 -13.39 -3.63
CA HIS A 722 -24.06 -12.86 -4.74
C HIS A 722 -24.81 -11.56 -4.33
N LEU A 723 -25.42 -10.89 -5.31
CA LEU A 723 -25.96 -9.53 -5.14
C LEU A 723 -27.45 -9.42 -5.49
N ALA A 724 -28.13 -8.55 -4.75
CA ALA A 724 -29.52 -8.16 -4.97
C ALA A 724 -29.72 -6.66 -4.67
N PRO A 725 -30.67 -5.97 -5.34
CA PRO A 725 -31.04 -4.61 -4.96
C PRO A 725 -31.64 -4.62 -3.54
N LEU A 726 -31.69 -3.44 -2.92
CA LEU A 726 -32.45 -3.28 -1.68
C LEU A 726 -33.95 -3.57 -1.92
N PRO A 727 -34.71 -4.02 -0.91
CA PRO A 727 -36.16 -4.18 -1.04
C PRO A 727 -36.83 -2.84 -1.38
N GLN A 728 -37.75 -2.88 -2.34
CA GLN A 728 -38.48 -1.71 -2.82
C GLN A 728 -39.62 -1.32 -1.89
N SER A 729 -39.98 -0.04 -1.85
CA SER A 729 -41.12 0.48 -1.07
C SER A 729 -42.33 0.78 -1.96
N GLU A 730 -43.54 0.61 -1.41
CA GLU A 730 -44.80 0.92 -2.12
C GLU A 730 -44.90 2.38 -2.59
N ASN A 731 -44.08 3.28 -2.04
CA ASN A 731 -44.15 4.72 -2.25
C ASN A 731 -43.01 5.28 -3.13
N GLY A 732 -42.15 4.45 -3.72
CA GLY A 732 -41.00 4.89 -4.55
C GLY A 732 -39.80 5.40 -3.74
N ILE A 733 -40.00 5.73 -2.47
CA ILE A 733 -38.96 6.06 -1.47
C ILE A 733 -38.16 4.80 -1.11
N GLY A 734 -37.49 4.21 -2.09
CA GLY A 734 -36.38 3.29 -1.92
C GLY A 734 -35.13 4.14 -1.75
N GLY A 735 -34.89 4.64 -0.54
CA GLY A 735 -33.73 5.49 -0.23
C GLY A 735 -32.44 4.69 -0.32
N SER A 736 -31.93 4.44 -1.53
CA SER A 736 -30.60 3.85 -1.71
C SER A 736 -29.59 4.78 -1.06
N ALA A 737 -29.14 4.43 0.15
CA ALA A 737 -28.06 5.14 0.83
C ALA A 737 -26.85 5.08 -0.10
N ALA A 738 -26.57 6.20 -0.77
CA ALA A 738 -25.69 6.21 -1.91
C ALA A 738 -24.71 7.36 -1.80
N PHE A 739 -23.45 7.05 -2.05
CA PHE A 739 -22.38 8.03 -1.98
C PHE A 739 -21.96 8.36 -3.41
N CYS A 740 -22.32 9.57 -3.84
CA CYS A 740 -21.77 10.16 -5.04
C CYS A 740 -20.42 10.80 -4.70
N ARG A 741 -19.36 10.38 -5.37
CA ARG A 741 -18.11 11.16 -5.45
C ARG A 741 -18.28 12.20 -6.56
N GLY A 742 -17.70 13.38 -6.38
CA GLY A 742 -17.68 14.42 -7.41
C GLY A 742 -16.28 14.83 -7.82
N TYR A 743 -16.17 15.34 -9.04
CA TYR A 743 -15.08 16.19 -9.48
C TYR A 743 -15.50 17.66 -9.42
N PHE A 744 -14.64 18.48 -8.84
CA PHE A 744 -14.88 19.89 -8.56
C PHE A 744 -13.73 20.74 -9.10
N ILE A 745 -14.02 22.00 -9.46
CA ILE A 745 -13.02 23.00 -9.86
C ILE A 745 -12.91 24.01 -8.72
N THR A 746 -11.68 24.34 -8.32
CA THR A 746 -11.40 25.24 -7.19
C THR A 746 -11.86 26.66 -7.50
N ARG A 747 -12.52 27.30 -6.54
CA ARG A 747 -13.02 28.68 -6.65
C ARG A 747 -11.88 29.69 -6.61
N GLY A 748 -11.29 29.95 -7.77
CA GLY A 748 -10.22 30.94 -7.93
C GLY A 748 -8.99 30.42 -8.66
N THR A 749 -8.99 29.17 -9.17
CA THR A 749 -7.95 28.72 -10.11
C THR A 749 -7.86 29.67 -11.31
N PRO A 750 -6.65 29.99 -11.81
CA PRO A 750 -6.46 30.68 -13.07
C PRO A 750 -6.72 29.79 -14.31
N TYR A 751 -6.94 28.48 -14.13
CA TYR A 751 -7.04 27.47 -15.20
C TYR A 751 -8.42 26.73 -15.26
N PRO A 752 -9.58 27.42 -15.14
CA PRO A 752 -10.87 26.74 -15.03
C PRO A 752 -11.31 26.07 -16.34
N GLN A 753 -10.78 26.48 -17.50
CA GLN A 753 -11.01 25.80 -18.78
C GLN A 753 -10.22 24.49 -18.89
N GLU A 754 -8.93 24.51 -18.53
CA GLU A 754 -8.10 23.31 -18.54
C GLU A 754 -8.58 22.26 -17.53
N CYS A 755 -9.05 22.72 -16.36
CA CYS A 755 -9.74 21.86 -15.39
C CYS A 755 -11.04 21.28 -15.95
N TRP A 756 -11.79 22.03 -16.77
CA TRP A 756 -13.01 21.54 -17.40
C TRP A 756 -12.73 20.46 -18.45
N GLU A 757 -11.70 20.62 -19.29
CA GLU A 757 -11.28 19.56 -20.23
C GLU A 757 -10.86 18.27 -19.51
N TRP A 758 -10.10 18.37 -18.43
CA TRP A 758 -9.74 17.22 -17.59
C TRP A 758 -10.97 16.57 -16.94
N LEU A 759 -11.90 17.35 -16.40
CA LEU A 759 -13.16 16.84 -15.82
C LEU A 759 -14.06 16.14 -16.85
N LYS A 760 -14.13 16.66 -18.08
CA LYS A 760 -14.83 16.00 -19.19
C LYS A 760 -14.18 14.65 -19.50
N PHE A 761 -12.87 14.64 -19.74
CA PHE A 761 -12.13 13.41 -20.02
C PHE A 761 -12.30 12.35 -18.92
N LEU A 762 -12.18 12.73 -17.64
CA LEU A 762 -12.43 11.84 -16.50
C LEU A 762 -13.84 11.27 -16.50
N SER A 763 -14.86 12.08 -16.86
CA SER A 763 -16.25 11.63 -16.91
C SER A 763 -16.53 10.62 -18.02
N GLU A 764 -15.66 10.52 -19.03
CA GLU A 764 -15.79 9.58 -20.16
C GLU A 764 -15.10 8.23 -19.91
N GLN A 765 -14.33 8.11 -18.83
CA GLN A 765 -13.68 6.86 -18.43
C GLN A 765 -14.62 6.00 -17.58
N LEU A 766 -14.43 4.67 -17.63
CA LEU A 766 -14.87 3.84 -16.51
C LEU A 766 -14.10 4.29 -15.27
N SER A 767 -14.82 4.71 -14.23
CA SER A 767 -14.19 5.33 -13.06
C SER A 767 -13.13 4.39 -12.45
N PRO A 768 -11.94 4.91 -12.06
CA PRO A 768 -10.94 4.12 -11.34
C PRO A 768 -11.38 3.77 -9.91
N VAL A 769 -12.60 4.14 -9.51
CA VAL A 769 -13.19 3.98 -8.19
C VAL A 769 -14.26 2.88 -8.21
N GLU A 770 -14.38 2.13 -7.11
CA GLU A 770 -15.37 1.08 -6.92
C GLU A 770 -16.82 1.63 -6.83
N GLY A 771 -17.53 1.69 -7.96
CA GLY A 771 -18.92 2.13 -8.04
C GLY A 771 -19.57 1.91 -9.42
N LEU A 772 -20.77 2.44 -9.61
CA LEU A 772 -21.45 2.51 -10.92
C LEU A 772 -21.03 3.81 -11.66
N PRO A 773 -20.71 3.76 -12.97
CA PRO A 773 -20.46 4.95 -13.78
C PRO A 773 -21.68 5.88 -13.84
N PRO A 774 -21.53 7.19 -13.61
CA PRO A 774 -22.66 8.12 -13.55
C PRO A 774 -23.27 8.44 -14.92
N ARG A 775 -22.66 7.95 -16.01
CA ARG A 775 -23.17 7.98 -17.39
C ARG A 775 -23.84 6.65 -17.76
N ARG A 776 -25.00 6.73 -18.38
CA ARG A 776 -25.76 5.60 -18.95
C ARG A 776 -24.94 4.87 -20.02
N SER A 777 -24.33 5.62 -20.94
CA SER A 777 -23.48 5.08 -22.01
C SER A 777 -22.35 4.17 -21.49
N LEU A 778 -21.78 4.49 -20.32
CA LEU A 778 -20.75 3.71 -19.66
C LEU A 778 -21.33 2.56 -18.81
N ALA A 779 -22.36 2.81 -18.02
CA ALA A 779 -22.99 1.82 -17.14
C ALA A 779 -23.71 0.70 -17.92
N GLU A 780 -24.22 0.97 -19.12
CA GLU A 780 -24.81 -0.05 -20.00
C GLU A 780 -23.75 -0.82 -20.81
N SER A 781 -22.51 -0.33 -20.86
CA SER A 781 -21.46 -0.80 -21.79
C SER A 781 -20.98 -2.23 -21.52
N ALA A 782 -20.51 -2.90 -22.58
CA ALA A 782 -19.88 -4.21 -22.46
C ALA A 782 -18.56 -4.17 -21.65
N ALA A 783 -17.89 -3.02 -21.59
CA ALA A 783 -16.65 -2.86 -20.82
C ALA A 783 -16.94 -2.82 -19.31
N PHE A 784 -17.97 -2.09 -18.88
CA PHE A 784 -18.42 -2.11 -17.48
C PHE A 784 -18.88 -3.50 -17.03
N ARG A 785 -19.65 -4.21 -17.87
CA ARG A 785 -20.08 -5.60 -17.56
C ARG A 785 -18.89 -6.57 -17.46
N ALA A 786 -17.84 -6.37 -18.25
CA ALA A 786 -16.59 -7.12 -18.11
C ALA A 786 -15.80 -6.77 -16.84
N GLN A 787 -15.92 -5.53 -16.35
CA GLN A 787 -15.27 -5.05 -15.11
C GLN A 787 -15.96 -5.58 -13.83
N VAL A 788 -17.29 -5.59 -13.78
CA VAL A 788 -18.04 -5.94 -12.55
C VAL A 788 -18.81 -7.26 -12.60
N GLY A 789 -18.98 -7.86 -13.79
CA GLY A 789 -19.80 -9.04 -14.02
C GLY A 789 -21.27 -8.72 -14.39
N GLU A 790 -21.87 -9.57 -15.23
CA GLU A 790 -23.22 -9.37 -15.78
C GLU A 790 -24.32 -9.34 -14.68
N GLU A 791 -24.14 -10.09 -13.58
CA GLU A 791 -25.06 -10.07 -12.43
C GLU A 791 -24.99 -8.74 -11.69
N THR A 792 -23.79 -8.32 -11.29
CA THR A 792 -23.51 -7.07 -10.58
C THR A 792 -24.01 -5.86 -11.36
N ALA A 793 -23.69 -5.78 -12.66
CA ALA A 793 -24.14 -4.68 -13.52
C ALA A 793 -25.67 -4.59 -13.57
N ARG A 794 -26.35 -5.74 -13.73
CA ARG A 794 -27.82 -5.82 -13.70
C ARG A 794 -28.40 -5.39 -12.35
N VAL A 795 -27.77 -5.73 -11.23
CA VAL A 795 -28.22 -5.33 -9.88
C VAL A 795 -28.05 -3.82 -9.67
N TYR A 796 -26.92 -3.23 -10.04
CA TYR A 796 -26.70 -1.78 -9.87
C TYR A 796 -27.63 -0.96 -10.77
N LEU A 797 -27.83 -1.36 -12.03
CA LEU A 797 -28.77 -0.71 -12.95
C LEU A 797 -30.21 -0.75 -12.39
N ALA A 798 -30.67 -1.92 -11.95
CA ALA A 798 -32.01 -2.06 -11.34
C ALA A 798 -32.16 -1.24 -10.06
N SER A 799 -31.13 -1.23 -9.19
CA SER A 799 -31.14 -0.44 -7.95
C SER A 799 -31.28 1.06 -8.23
N LEU A 800 -30.61 1.56 -9.27
CA LEU A 800 -30.64 2.96 -9.68
C LEU A 800 -31.95 3.35 -10.39
N GLU A 801 -32.56 2.43 -11.14
CA GLU A 801 -33.90 2.61 -11.71
C GLU A 801 -34.99 2.66 -10.63
N SER A 802 -34.80 1.98 -9.50
CA SER A 802 -35.72 2.00 -8.35
C SER A 802 -35.50 3.16 -7.35
N GLY A 803 -34.47 3.98 -7.54
CA GLY A 803 -34.08 5.04 -6.59
C GLY A 803 -34.66 6.42 -6.94
N ASP A 804 -35.58 6.93 -6.11
CA ASP A 804 -36.16 8.28 -6.25
C ASP A 804 -35.14 9.43 -6.04
N SER A 805 -34.04 9.19 -5.30
CA SER A 805 -32.96 10.18 -5.14
C SER A 805 -31.62 9.58 -4.72
N LEU A 806 -30.53 10.24 -5.12
CA LEU A 806 -29.17 10.02 -4.60
C LEU A 806 -28.66 11.24 -3.82
N ALA A 807 -29.52 12.24 -3.53
CA ALA A 807 -29.15 13.36 -2.69
C ALA A 807 -28.93 12.86 -1.25
N ALA A 808 -27.82 13.27 -0.62
CA ALA A 808 -27.59 13.02 0.80
C ALA A 808 -28.81 13.55 1.60
N PRO A 809 -29.40 12.78 2.53
CA PRO A 809 -30.58 13.23 3.27
C PRO A 809 -30.34 14.55 4.02
N LEU A 810 -31.40 15.30 4.33
CA LEU A 810 -31.27 16.62 4.96
C LEU A 810 -30.49 16.61 6.30
N TYR A 811 -30.56 15.52 7.06
CA TYR A 811 -29.77 15.31 8.27
C TYR A 811 -28.27 15.10 8.00
N ASN A 812 -27.85 14.79 6.78
CA ASN A 812 -26.43 14.74 6.37
C ASN A 812 -25.95 16.03 5.68
N GLN A 813 -26.86 16.95 5.31
CA GLN A 813 -26.55 18.28 4.76
C GLN A 813 -26.63 19.42 5.80
N LEU A 814 -27.11 19.12 7.02
CA LEU A 814 -27.34 20.10 8.08
C LEU A 814 -26.80 19.53 9.40
N SER A 815 -25.56 19.89 9.74
CA SER A 815 -24.84 19.36 10.92
C SER A 815 -25.57 19.62 12.25
N TRP A 816 -26.35 20.70 12.36
CA TRP A 816 -27.22 20.95 13.51
C TRP A 816 -28.40 19.99 13.57
N LEU A 817 -28.96 19.57 12.41
CA LEU A 817 -30.08 18.65 12.32
C LEU A 817 -29.62 17.20 12.55
N HIS A 818 -28.43 16.84 12.05
CA HIS A 818 -27.79 15.53 12.28
C HIS A 818 -27.80 15.14 13.76
N ARG A 819 -27.45 16.08 14.64
CA ARG A 819 -27.39 15.91 16.11
C ARG A 819 -28.72 15.47 16.72
N THR A 820 -29.87 15.72 16.07
CA THR A 820 -31.16 15.23 16.55
C THR A 820 -31.30 13.70 16.48
N LEU A 821 -30.58 13.05 15.56
CA LEU A 821 -30.59 11.59 15.40
C LEU A 821 -30.05 10.85 16.63
N TYR A 822 -29.20 11.49 17.44
CA TYR A 822 -28.77 10.93 18.73
C TYR A 822 -29.96 10.51 19.60
N TRP A 823 -31.00 11.34 19.69
CA TRP A 823 -32.19 11.01 20.47
C TRP A 823 -33.07 9.97 19.78
N PHE A 824 -33.14 9.97 18.45
CA PHE A 824 -33.80 8.92 17.68
C PHE A 824 -33.16 7.55 17.93
N TYR A 825 -31.84 7.44 17.81
CA TYR A 825 -31.10 6.20 18.08
C TYR A 825 -31.23 5.74 19.54
N ARG A 826 -31.19 6.67 20.51
CA ARG A 826 -31.45 6.34 21.93
C ARG A 826 -32.89 5.87 22.19
N ALA A 827 -33.87 6.33 21.42
CA ALA A 827 -35.23 5.77 21.45
C ALA A 827 -35.28 4.37 20.82
N CYS A 828 -34.54 4.12 19.75
CA CYS A 828 -34.41 2.78 19.15
C CYS A 828 -33.80 1.78 20.15
N ASP A 829 -32.74 2.16 20.87
CA ASP A 829 -32.16 1.37 21.95
C ASP A 829 -33.19 1.02 23.04
N ALA A 830 -34.02 2.00 23.43
CA ALA A 830 -35.07 1.81 24.44
C ALA A 830 -36.16 0.82 23.97
N VAL A 831 -36.58 0.91 22.70
CA VAL A 831 -37.55 -0.01 22.09
C VAL A 831 -36.99 -1.43 22.00
N ILE A 832 -35.72 -1.59 21.60
CA ILE A 832 -35.02 -2.89 21.62
C ILE A 832 -34.84 -3.41 23.06
N GLY A 833 -34.75 -2.50 24.04
CA GLY A 833 -34.82 -2.80 25.48
C GLY A 833 -36.22 -3.17 26.01
N GLY A 834 -37.27 -3.05 25.19
CA GLY A 834 -38.66 -3.40 25.54
C GLY A 834 -39.55 -2.23 25.98
N GLU A 835 -39.14 -0.97 25.73
CA GLU A 835 -40.00 0.21 25.92
C GLU A 835 -41.00 0.39 24.76
N ASP A 836 -42.13 1.07 25.00
CA ASP A 836 -43.07 1.38 23.92
C ASP A 836 -42.52 2.45 22.97
N ALA A 837 -42.53 2.16 21.68
CA ALA A 837 -42.00 3.05 20.65
C ALA A 837 -42.69 4.43 20.57
N ALA A 838 -43.98 4.55 20.89
CA ALA A 838 -44.64 5.87 20.88
C ALA A 838 -44.21 6.72 22.09
N GLN A 839 -43.90 6.09 23.22
CA GLN A 839 -43.31 6.77 24.38
C GLN A 839 -41.87 7.21 24.07
N ALA A 840 -41.00 6.27 23.69
CA ALA A 840 -39.58 6.52 23.46
C ALA A 840 -39.33 7.56 22.35
N LEU A 841 -40.05 7.47 21.22
CA LEU A 841 -39.95 8.46 20.15
C LEU A 841 -40.59 9.81 20.51
N GLY A 842 -41.62 9.84 21.35
CA GLY A 842 -42.19 11.07 21.90
C GLY A 842 -41.21 11.83 22.79
N GLU A 843 -40.41 11.13 23.60
CA GLU A 843 -39.32 11.76 24.37
C GLU A 843 -38.20 12.26 23.46
N ALA A 844 -37.84 11.50 22.41
CA ALA A 844 -36.84 11.92 21.42
C ALA A 844 -37.27 13.19 20.66
N GLN A 845 -38.53 13.23 20.19
CA GLN A 845 -39.13 14.41 19.56
C GLN A 845 -39.06 15.62 20.50
N HIS A 846 -39.47 15.47 21.76
CA HIS A 846 -39.48 16.57 22.73
C HIS A 846 -38.08 17.16 22.97
N LYS A 847 -37.05 16.30 23.10
CA LYS A 847 -35.65 16.74 23.21
C LYS A 847 -35.17 17.45 21.95
N ALA A 848 -35.43 16.86 20.77
CA ALA A 848 -35.01 17.42 19.50
C ALA A 848 -35.59 18.82 19.24
N GLU A 849 -36.88 19.02 19.50
CA GLU A 849 -37.50 20.35 19.44
C GLU A 849 -36.95 21.33 20.48
N ALA A 850 -36.69 20.87 21.72
CA ALA A 850 -36.15 21.73 22.78
C ALA A 850 -34.75 22.24 22.42
N TYR A 851 -33.96 21.39 21.78
CA TYR A 851 -32.66 21.73 21.22
C TYR A 851 -32.77 22.74 20.06
N ILE A 852 -33.68 22.53 19.10
CA ILE A 852 -33.91 23.50 18.01
C ILE A 852 -34.33 24.86 18.56
N ARG A 853 -35.23 24.90 19.56
CA ARG A 853 -35.62 26.15 20.25
C ARG A 853 -34.43 26.84 20.95
N CYS A 854 -33.43 26.09 21.41
CA CYS A 854 -32.18 26.66 21.93
C CYS A 854 -31.33 27.30 20.82
N LEU A 855 -31.22 26.65 19.64
CA LEU A 855 -30.53 27.23 18.47
C LEU A 855 -31.20 28.53 18.00
N GLU A 856 -32.54 28.58 17.96
CA GLU A 856 -33.33 29.77 17.59
C GLU A 856 -33.07 30.97 18.50
N VAL A 857 -32.88 30.73 19.80
CA VAL A 857 -32.61 31.79 20.80
C VAL A 857 -31.13 32.19 20.83
N GLY A 858 -30.22 31.23 20.64
CA GLY A 858 -28.77 31.45 20.67
C GLY A 858 -28.16 31.94 19.35
N GLY A 859 -28.84 31.75 18.21
CA GLY A 859 -28.27 31.95 16.87
C GLY A 859 -27.34 30.80 16.43
N GLY A 860 -27.54 29.59 16.96
CA GLY A 860 -26.57 28.49 16.91
C GLY A 860 -26.63 27.57 15.69
N PHE A 861 -27.44 27.86 14.67
CA PHE A 861 -27.60 26.99 13.49
C PHE A 861 -26.30 26.83 12.68
N ASP A 862 -25.49 27.88 12.63
CA ASP A 862 -24.22 27.93 11.88
C ASP A 862 -22.98 27.82 12.81
N ASP A 863 -23.17 27.49 14.09
CA ASP A 863 -22.10 27.38 15.10
C ASP A 863 -22.16 26.01 15.79
N ALA A 864 -21.22 25.13 15.45
CA ALA A 864 -21.11 23.79 16.00
C ALA A 864 -20.85 23.76 17.53
N GLN A 865 -20.19 24.78 18.10
CA GLN A 865 -19.97 24.87 19.54
C GLN A 865 -21.24 25.30 20.27
N ALA A 866 -21.99 26.27 19.71
CA ALA A 866 -23.30 26.65 20.22
C ALA A 866 -24.30 25.48 20.12
N ALA A 867 -24.30 24.74 19.01
CA ALA A 867 -25.11 23.54 18.85
C ALA A 867 -24.74 22.45 19.87
N GLY A 868 -23.44 22.15 20.04
CA GLY A 868 -22.98 21.23 21.08
C GLY A 868 -23.33 21.67 22.50
N ALA A 869 -23.34 22.98 22.78
CA ALA A 869 -23.77 23.52 24.07
C ALA A 869 -25.28 23.35 24.29
N CYS A 870 -26.12 23.73 23.32
CA CYS A 870 -27.57 23.51 23.36
C CYS A 870 -27.94 22.04 23.54
N ALA A 871 -27.27 21.13 22.83
CA ALA A 871 -27.53 19.69 22.96
C ALA A 871 -27.25 19.18 24.39
N ARG A 872 -26.16 19.63 25.02
CA ARG A 872 -25.78 19.30 26.40
C ARG A 872 -26.60 20.02 27.47
N GLU A 873 -27.28 21.12 27.15
CA GLU A 873 -28.27 21.76 28.04
C GLU A 873 -29.58 20.97 28.11
N ILE A 874 -30.03 20.44 26.97
CA ILE A 874 -31.24 19.60 26.88
C ILE A 874 -31.02 18.18 27.40
N ASP A 875 -29.84 17.61 27.12
CA ASP A 875 -29.50 16.25 27.51
C ASP A 875 -28.04 16.21 28.03
N PRO A 876 -27.82 16.21 29.35
CA PRO A 876 -26.46 16.20 29.93
C PRO A 876 -25.64 14.95 29.58
N ASP A 877 -26.29 13.87 29.16
CA ASP A 877 -25.63 12.64 28.67
C ASP A 877 -25.36 12.70 27.16
N PHE A 878 -25.67 13.80 26.47
CA PHE A 878 -25.37 14.00 25.04
C PHE A 878 -23.86 13.91 24.80
N GLN A 879 -23.46 12.81 24.15
CA GLN A 879 -22.13 12.66 23.59
C GLN A 879 -22.16 13.05 22.12
N GLU A 880 -21.18 13.87 21.74
CA GLU A 880 -21.00 14.33 20.38
C GLU A 880 -20.44 13.18 19.55
N GLN A 881 -21.34 12.43 18.91
CA GLN A 881 -20.99 11.38 17.96
C GLN A 881 -20.37 12.05 16.72
N GLY A 882 -19.10 11.79 16.47
CA GLY A 882 -18.40 12.28 15.30
C GLY A 882 -18.67 11.41 14.07
N PRO A 883 -18.39 11.93 12.86
CA PRO A 883 -17.99 11.10 11.73
C PRO A 883 -16.63 10.42 12.01
#